data_AF-A0A7H4LFU6-F1
#
_entry.id   AF-A0A7H4LFU6-F1
#
_cell.length_a   1.000
_cell.length_b   1.000
_cell.length_c   1.000
_cell.angle_alpha   90.00
_cell.angle_beta   90.00
_cell.angle_gamma   90.00
#
_symmetry.space_group_name_H-M   'P 1'
#
loop_
_entity.id
_entity.type
_entity.pdbx_description
1 polymer ?
#
loop_
_entity_poly.entity_id
_entity_poly.type
_entity_poly.pdbx_seq_one_letter_code
_entity_poly.pdbx_strand_id
1 'polypeptide(L)'
;MVNFIGTAVRTPNPKGGGSRGSESDCRGAAAGRLTAKIREASWYNYLEEKSEEGVHRTFVLRQPAAPPPLPHKGLGFRRNQVRVGTLVPFVEGKSGSPSASSLPMPSIPIFKGSNVVGRSNLVAVDKRVSRKHLSLRALPDGSLEVVVEGPNPIVVRSEGQRRKVCAQQRAKIMHDDVLELIPGEYFMKYVNMSDERKSSTSVESHDLKKGKRHSEEDSVVAKRNRQVMEDEALARTSQESFAEESTSVTEVVSSLDSAGSSERNKERTHSVGPLKDVLPLTFRLMRVQGLPSWTNTSTVTIPDVIQGEVLLAVLSNYMVDMDWLLTACPSLRKVPHVLVLHGEDGASLERLKKTKPANWILHKPPLPISFGTHHSKAMLLVYPQGIRVVVHTANLIHVDWNNKSQGLWTQDFPWKKANDTSTNIGFENDLVDYLRALKWPEFRVNLPVAGDVNINAAFFRKFDYSSSTVRLIGSVPGYHVGPNMKKWGHMKLRSVLEECVFEKQFCKSPLIYQFSSLGSLDEKWMSEFACSLSAGKADDGSQLGIGKPLIVWPTVEDVRCSIEGYAAGSCIPSPQKNVEKDFLRKYWSRWKADHVGRCRAMPHIKTFTRYNGQNIAWFLLTSSNLSKAAWGALQKNNTQLMIRSYELGVLFLPKTLQSVPQFSCTDKSRSNLDKLALGKNIKTKLVTLCWKGDEEKDPSAEVVRLPVPYQVPPQLYGPEDVPWSWDRRYTKKDVYGSVWPRHG
;
A
#
# COMPACT_ATOMS: atom_id res chain seq x y z
N MET A 1 -41.36 -34.72 20.30
CA MET A 1 -41.99 -34.96 21.62
C MET A 1 -41.20 -34.11 22.61
N VAL A 2 -41.72 -32.97 23.07
CA VAL A 2 -42.84 -32.74 24.03
C VAL A 2 -42.29 -32.59 25.46
N ASN A 3 -42.80 -31.58 26.18
CA ASN A 3 -42.27 -31.03 27.45
C ASN A 3 -42.65 -31.88 28.68
N PHE A 4 -41.99 -31.61 29.82
CA PHE A 4 -42.56 -31.28 31.17
C PHE A 4 -41.34 -30.96 32.09
N ILE A 5 -41.08 -29.71 32.52
CA ILE A 5 -41.64 -28.99 33.70
C ILE A 5 -41.40 -29.73 35.03
N GLY A 6 -40.76 -29.07 36.00
CA GLY A 6 -40.66 -29.52 37.41
C GLY A 6 -39.71 -28.65 38.25
N THR A 7 -40.24 -27.91 39.23
CA THR A 7 -39.47 -26.95 40.07
C THR A 7 -39.71 -27.14 41.57
N ALA A 8 -38.65 -27.34 42.36
CA ALA A 8 -38.47 -26.95 43.78
C ALA A 8 -37.03 -27.31 44.18
N VAL A 9 -36.16 -26.44 44.73
CA VAL A 9 -36.24 -25.56 45.91
C VAL A 9 -36.31 -26.34 47.23
N ARG A 10 -35.16 -26.46 47.92
CA ARG A 10 -35.05 -26.43 49.39
C ARG A 10 -33.62 -26.13 49.86
N THR A 11 -33.45 -24.94 50.44
CA THR A 11 -32.43 -24.55 51.43
C THR A 11 -32.76 -25.22 52.79
N PRO A 12 -31.84 -25.32 53.80
CA PRO A 12 -30.91 -24.26 54.19
C PRO A 12 -29.50 -24.59 54.71
N ASN A 13 -28.73 -23.50 54.85
CA ASN A 13 -27.64 -23.22 55.81
C ASN A 13 -27.96 -23.72 57.26
N PRO A 14 -26.97 -23.82 58.20
CA PRO A 14 -25.85 -22.88 58.36
C PRO A 14 -24.48 -23.46 58.85
N LYS A 15 -23.50 -22.55 59.04
CA LYS A 15 -22.39 -22.50 60.05
C LYS A 15 -21.70 -23.83 60.49
N GLY A 16 -20.37 -23.94 60.55
CA GLY A 16 -19.27 -22.98 60.31
C GLY A 16 -18.22 -23.00 61.43
N GLY A 17 -16.95 -22.72 61.09
CA GLY A 17 -15.82 -22.66 62.05
C GLY A 17 -15.11 -24.01 62.27
N GLY A 18 -13.83 -23.96 62.68
CA GLY A 18 -13.03 -25.15 62.99
C GLY A 18 -11.65 -25.16 62.31
N SER A 19 -10.68 -24.41 62.84
CA SER A 19 -9.29 -24.43 62.40
C SER A 19 -8.39 -25.17 63.40
N ARG A 20 -7.46 -26.00 62.90
CA ARG A 20 -6.07 -26.25 63.39
C ARG A 20 -5.55 -27.63 62.97
N GLY A 21 -4.23 -27.69 62.72
CA GLY A 21 -3.47 -28.94 62.55
C GLY A 21 -3.62 -29.60 61.18
N SER A 22 -2.64 -30.34 60.69
CA SER A 22 -1.28 -30.57 61.20
C SER A 22 -0.32 -30.83 60.05
N GLU A 23 0.93 -30.39 60.18
CA GLU A 23 2.01 -30.92 59.34
C GLU A 23 2.25 -32.39 59.72
N SER A 24 2.44 -33.25 58.72
CA SER A 24 3.03 -34.57 58.91
C SER A 24 3.92 -34.90 57.73
N ASP A 25 5.19 -35.16 58.04
CA ASP A 25 6.25 -35.48 57.08
C ASP A 25 6.07 -36.94 56.62
N CYS A 26 6.07 -37.18 55.31
CA CYS A 26 6.03 -38.53 54.74
C CYS A 26 6.96 -38.61 53.53
N ARG A 27 8.18 -39.11 53.77
CA ARG A 27 9.20 -39.27 52.73
C ARG A 27 8.94 -40.52 51.88
N GLY A 28 9.19 -40.38 50.57
CA GLY A 28 9.77 -41.47 49.77
C GLY A 28 8.80 -42.48 49.15
N ALA A 29 8.34 -42.18 47.93
CA ALA A 29 8.01 -43.20 46.92
C ALA A 29 8.48 -42.71 45.55
N ALA A 30 9.33 -43.48 44.87
CA ALA A 30 9.90 -43.11 43.58
C ALA A 30 9.38 -44.04 42.46
N ALA A 31 8.70 -43.47 41.46
CA ALA A 31 8.32 -44.18 40.24
C ALA A 31 8.04 -43.21 39.08
N GLY A 32 8.20 -43.68 37.83
CA GLY A 32 7.31 -43.24 36.74
C GLY A 32 7.66 -41.98 35.90
N ARG A 33 8.92 -41.57 35.73
CA ARG A 33 9.25 -40.59 34.66
C ARG A 33 9.24 -41.24 33.27
N LEU A 34 8.06 -41.46 32.68
CA LEU A 34 7.94 -41.93 31.29
C LEU A 34 8.14 -40.77 30.30
N THR A 35 9.38 -40.52 29.89
CA THR A 35 9.73 -39.47 28.91
C THR A 35 9.46 -39.90 27.47
N ALA A 36 8.18 -39.86 27.07
CA ALA A 36 7.78 -40.08 25.68
C ALA A 36 8.33 -38.98 24.75
N LYS A 37 9.39 -39.28 23.99
CA LYS A 37 9.92 -38.43 22.91
C LYS A 37 8.92 -38.41 21.74
N ILE A 38 8.03 -37.43 21.67
CA ILE A 38 7.35 -37.10 20.42
C ILE A 38 8.34 -36.28 19.58
N ARG A 39 8.99 -36.94 18.62
CA ARG A 39 9.85 -36.29 17.62
C ARG A 39 9.04 -35.97 16.37
N GLU A 40 9.43 -34.91 15.68
CA GLU A 40 8.79 -34.46 14.45
C GLU A 40 9.02 -35.44 13.29
N ALA A 41 8.01 -35.64 12.45
CA ALA A 41 8.17 -36.16 11.10
C ALA A 41 7.05 -35.62 10.21
N SER A 42 7.38 -34.71 9.29
CA SER A 42 6.50 -34.28 8.20
C SER A 42 7.11 -34.73 6.88
N TRP A 43 6.43 -35.60 6.12
CA TRP A 43 6.95 -36.12 4.86
C TRP A 43 5.87 -36.26 3.78
N TYR A 44 6.19 -35.71 2.61
CA TYR A 44 6.01 -36.27 1.27
C TYR A 44 7.29 -35.85 0.51
N ASN A 45 7.99 -36.67 -0.28
CA ASN A 45 7.60 -37.95 -0.85
C ASN A 45 8.79 -38.92 -1.04
N TYR A 46 8.46 -40.20 -1.26
CA TYR A 46 9.28 -41.37 -1.62
C TYR A 46 10.66 -41.16 -2.29
N LEU A 47 11.70 -41.86 -1.81
CA LEU A 47 12.16 -43.13 -2.41
C LEU A 47 13.17 -43.90 -1.51
N GLU A 48 13.14 -45.23 -1.66
CA GLU A 48 13.97 -46.35 -1.13
C GLU A 48 15.03 -46.17 -0.03
N GLU A 49 14.99 -47.09 0.94
CA GLU A 49 16.07 -47.35 1.91
C GLU A 49 17.19 -48.21 1.30
N LYS A 50 18.44 -47.85 1.62
CA LYS A 50 19.44 -48.84 2.06
C LYS A 50 20.25 -48.28 3.23
N SER A 51 20.20 -49.01 4.34
CA SER A 51 21.10 -48.84 5.48
C SER A 51 22.35 -49.70 5.31
N GLU A 52 23.52 -49.18 5.66
CA GLU A 52 24.63 -50.03 6.12
C GLU A 52 25.58 -49.21 7.02
N GLU A 53 26.47 -49.94 7.68
CA GLU A 53 27.02 -49.72 9.01
C GLU A 53 27.94 -48.50 9.20
N GLY A 54 28.26 -48.18 10.47
CA GLY A 54 29.15 -47.09 10.85
C GLY A 54 30.30 -47.53 11.76
N VAL A 55 31.39 -46.76 11.78
CA VAL A 55 32.58 -47.02 12.62
C VAL A 55 33.02 -45.74 13.34
N HIS A 56 33.26 -45.83 14.65
CA HIS A 56 33.87 -44.74 15.42
C HIS A 56 35.34 -44.53 15.05
N ARG A 57 35.76 -43.27 14.84
CA ARG A 57 37.15 -42.83 15.03
C ARG A 57 37.21 -41.49 15.74
N THR A 58 38.06 -41.42 16.76
CA THR A 58 38.25 -40.24 17.63
C THR A 58 39.56 -39.55 17.27
N PHE A 59 39.53 -38.32 16.78
CA PHE A 59 40.75 -37.52 16.57
C PHE A 59 40.59 -36.03 16.90
N VAL A 60 41.32 -35.61 17.94
CA VAL A 60 42.11 -34.37 18.09
C VAL A 60 41.52 -33.05 17.54
N LEU A 61 41.26 -32.11 18.46
CA LEU A 61 41.06 -30.69 18.16
C LEU A 61 42.31 -30.06 17.52
N ARG A 62 42.12 -29.37 16.38
CA ARG A 62 43.03 -28.32 15.88
C ARG A 62 42.21 -27.09 15.49
N GLN A 63 42.75 -25.91 15.77
CA GLN A 63 42.17 -24.65 15.32
C GLN A 63 42.35 -24.47 13.81
N PRO A 64 41.34 -23.98 13.07
CA PRO A 64 41.53 -23.56 11.68
C PRO A 64 42.26 -22.20 11.63
N ALA A 65 43.30 -22.11 10.81
CA ALA A 65 44.01 -20.86 10.54
C ALA A 65 43.18 -19.94 9.62
N ALA A 66 43.55 -18.66 9.56
CA ALA A 66 42.88 -17.66 8.73
C ALA A 66 43.00 -17.95 7.22
N PRO A 67 41.96 -17.69 6.41
CA PRO A 67 42.03 -17.85 4.96
C PRO A 67 42.90 -16.75 4.30
N PRO A 68 43.61 -17.07 3.19
CA PRO A 68 44.37 -16.08 2.43
C PRO A 68 43.44 -15.10 1.69
N PRO A 69 43.94 -13.89 1.32
CA PRO A 69 43.12 -12.87 0.65
C PRO A 69 42.71 -13.30 -0.77
N LEU A 70 41.41 -13.19 -1.07
CA LEU A 70 40.87 -13.38 -2.43
C LEU A 70 40.95 -12.09 -3.26
N PRO A 71 41.19 -12.19 -4.58
CA PRO A 71 41.50 -11.03 -5.43
C PRO A 71 40.28 -10.16 -5.75
N HIS A 72 40.52 -8.85 -5.89
CA HIS A 72 39.52 -7.87 -6.32
C HIS A 72 38.93 -8.22 -7.71
N LYS A 73 37.62 -8.48 -7.78
CA LYS A 73 36.87 -8.41 -9.04
C LYS A 73 36.37 -6.98 -9.26
N GLY A 74 37.03 -6.25 -10.16
CA GLY A 74 36.79 -4.83 -10.41
C GLY A 74 35.50 -4.50 -11.18
N LEU A 75 35.21 -3.21 -11.27
CA LEU A 75 34.05 -2.66 -11.98
C LEU A 75 34.13 -2.92 -13.50
N GLY A 76 33.00 -3.31 -14.09
CA GLY A 76 32.82 -3.28 -15.54
C GLY A 76 32.64 -1.85 -16.05
N PHE A 77 33.74 -1.16 -16.35
CA PHE A 77 33.70 0.18 -16.96
C PHE A 77 32.95 0.17 -18.31
N ARG A 78 32.00 1.09 -18.50
CA ARG A 78 31.59 1.50 -19.85
C ARG A 78 32.77 2.25 -20.48
N ARG A 79 33.23 1.80 -21.65
CA ARG A 79 34.29 2.48 -22.42
C ARG A 79 33.81 3.84 -22.92
N ASN A 80 34.73 4.80 -23.00
CA ASN A 80 34.54 6.05 -23.74
C ASN A 80 34.19 5.73 -25.20
N GLN A 81 32.97 6.03 -25.61
CA GLN A 81 32.57 6.02 -27.02
C GLN A 81 32.78 7.42 -27.60
N VAL A 82 33.55 7.51 -28.67
CA VAL A 82 33.79 8.79 -29.37
C VAL A 82 32.53 9.20 -30.11
N ARG A 83 31.97 10.37 -29.79
CA ARG A 83 30.88 11.00 -30.55
C ARG A 83 31.43 11.50 -31.89
N VAL A 84 30.66 11.31 -32.95
CA VAL A 84 31.05 11.64 -34.35
C VAL A 84 30.00 12.46 -35.08
N GLY A 85 28.80 12.59 -34.52
CA GLY A 85 27.74 13.43 -35.07
C GLY A 85 26.55 13.56 -34.14
N THR A 86 25.49 14.17 -34.65
CA THR A 86 24.22 14.39 -33.98
C THR A 86 23.09 14.35 -35.01
N LEU A 87 21.97 13.68 -34.70
CA LEU A 87 20.71 13.98 -35.36
C LEU A 87 20.00 15.06 -34.54
N VAL A 88 19.76 16.22 -35.14
CA VAL A 88 19.08 17.35 -34.48
C VAL A 88 17.65 17.50 -35.02
N PRO A 89 16.68 17.92 -34.19
CA PRO A 89 15.33 18.19 -34.67
C PRO A 89 15.33 19.26 -35.76
N PHE A 90 14.52 19.06 -36.79
CA PHE A 90 14.34 20.02 -37.88
C PHE A 90 12.86 20.39 -38.03
N VAL A 91 12.57 21.59 -38.52
CA VAL A 91 11.20 22.04 -38.83
C VAL A 91 11.23 22.58 -40.26
N GLU A 92 10.51 21.94 -41.17
CA GLU A 92 10.51 22.32 -42.59
C GLU A 92 9.63 23.57 -42.79
N GLY A 93 10.27 24.72 -42.95
CA GLY A 93 9.59 26.00 -43.10
C GLY A 93 8.84 26.15 -44.43
N LYS A 94 7.51 26.11 -44.38
CA LYS A 94 6.62 26.73 -45.38
C LYS A 94 5.66 27.67 -44.67
N SER A 95 5.34 28.78 -45.33
CA SER A 95 4.55 29.88 -44.76
C SER A 95 3.09 29.48 -44.49
N GLY A 96 2.81 29.19 -43.22
CA GLY A 96 1.50 28.88 -42.65
C GLY A 96 1.63 28.79 -41.13
N SER A 97 0.54 28.95 -40.37
CA SER A 97 0.60 28.82 -38.91
C SER A 97 1.01 27.40 -38.51
N PRO A 98 1.90 27.22 -37.52
CA PRO A 98 2.35 25.89 -37.11
C PRO A 98 1.15 25.07 -36.60
N SER A 99 0.92 23.91 -37.22
CA SER A 99 -0.02 22.93 -36.70
C SER A 99 0.47 22.39 -35.36
N ALA A 100 -0.44 22.15 -34.41
CA ALA A 100 -0.10 21.67 -33.07
C ALA A 100 0.35 20.19 -33.01
N SER A 101 0.88 19.65 -34.12
CA SER A 101 1.24 18.24 -34.33
C SER A 101 2.75 17.97 -34.24
N SER A 102 3.61 18.94 -34.59
CA SER A 102 5.07 18.76 -34.66
C SER A 102 5.74 18.83 -33.28
N LEU A 103 5.54 17.81 -32.45
CA LEU A 103 6.21 17.68 -31.15
C LEU A 103 7.74 17.60 -31.32
N PRO A 104 8.52 18.44 -30.61
CA PRO A 104 9.96 18.51 -30.80
C PRO A 104 10.65 17.22 -30.33
N MET A 105 11.53 16.71 -31.17
CA MET A 105 12.39 15.57 -30.85
C MET A 105 13.54 15.99 -29.89
N PRO A 106 14.21 15.04 -29.21
CA PRO A 106 15.48 15.31 -28.54
C PRO A 106 16.63 15.14 -29.56
N SER A 107 17.72 15.88 -29.39
CA SER A 107 18.92 15.67 -30.23
C SER A 107 19.61 14.35 -29.87
N ILE A 108 19.86 13.51 -30.87
CA ILE A 108 20.40 12.16 -30.69
C ILE A 108 21.91 12.18 -31.00
N PRO A 109 22.80 12.00 -30.01
CA PRO A 109 24.24 11.89 -30.28
C PRO A 109 24.56 10.58 -31.02
N ILE A 110 25.36 10.69 -32.07
CA ILE A 110 25.85 9.56 -32.87
C ILE A 110 27.29 9.26 -32.49
N PHE A 111 27.59 7.99 -32.21
CA PHE A 111 28.90 7.51 -31.76
C PHE A 111 29.59 6.63 -32.81
N LYS A 112 30.92 6.53 -32.73
CA LYS A 112 31.75 5.71 -33.61
C LYS A 112 31.43 4.22 -33.43
N GLY A 113 30.68 3.65 -34.37
CA GLY A 113 30.26 2.26 -34.34
C GLY A 113 28.85 2.08 -34.90
N SER A 114 28.11 1.11 -34.35
CA SER A 114 26.68 0.94 -34.61
C SER A 114 25.86 1.69 -33.57
N ASN A 115 24.89 2.45 -34.02
CA ASN A 115 23.91 3.19 -33.23
C ASN A 115 22.51 2.71 -33.60
N VAL A 116 21.55 2.86 -32.70
CA VAL A 116 20.14 2.53 -32.94
C VAL A 116 19.28 3.74 -32.64
N VAL A 117 18.34 4.01 -33.54
CA VAL A 117 17.23 4.94 -33.31
C VAL A 117 15.90 4.19 -33.44
N GLY A 118 14.98 4.50 -32.55
CA GLY A 118 13.64 3.90 -32.52
C GLY A 118 12.71 4.67 -31.59
N ARG A 119 11.60 4.03 -31.22
CA ARG A 119 10.51 4.64 -30.44
C ARG A 119 10.98 5.26 -29.12
N SER A 120 11.98 4.67 -28.48
CA SER A 120 12.60 5.16 -27.23
C SER A 120 13.44 6.44 -27.39
N ASN A 121 13.62 6.92 -28.61
CA ASN A 121 14.30 8.19 -28.91
C ASN A 121 13.32 9.32 -29.25
N LEU A 122 12.01 9.04 -29.33
CA LEU A 122 10.96 10.02 -29.58
C LEU A 122 10.49 10.65 -28.25
N VAL A 123 10.02 11.91 -28.28
CA VAL A 123 9.39 12.56 -27.11
C VAL A 123 7.97 12.04 -26.83
N ALA A 124 7.29 11.50 -27.85
CA ALA A 124 5.99 10.83 -27.72
C ALA A 124 6.04 9.42 -28.34
N VAL A 125 5.28 8.48 -27.78
CA VAL A 125 5.43 7.03 -28.04
C VAL A 125 4.72 6.62 -29.33
N ASP A 126 5.28 6.98 -30.49
CA ASP A 126 4.67 6.58 -31.77
C ASP A 126 4.74 5.05 -31.99
N LYS A 127 3.59 4.40 -31.87
CA LYS A 127 3.42 2.94 -32.01
C LYS A 127 3.78 2.43 -33.43
N ARG A 128 3.95 3.33 -34.41
CA ARG A 128 4.28 3.07 -35.82
C ARG A 128 5.80 3.07 -36.08
N VAL A 129 6.60 3.68 -35.20
CA VAL A 129 8.08 3.58 -35.19
C VAL A 129 8.50 2.35 -34.35
N SER A 130 9.49 1.57 -34.81
CA SER A 130 9.95 0.35 -34.09
C SER A 130 10.85 0.67 -32.89
N ARG A 131 10.99 -0.26 -31.93
CA ARG A 131 11.98 -0.14 -30.82
C ARG A 131 13.42 -0.06 -31.34
N LYS A 132 13.73 -0.81 -32.38
CA LYS A 132 14.89 -0.63 -33.27
C LYS A 132 14.31 -0.33 -34.65
N HIS A 133 14.28 0.94 -35.06
CA HIS A 133 13.67 1.36 -36.32
C HIS A 133 14.72 1.67 -37.38
N LEU A 134 15.84 2.28 -36.97
CA LEU A 134 17.02 2.50 -37.77
C LEU A 134 18.25 1.93 -37.07
N SER A 135 19.10 1.23 -37.83
CA SER A 135 20.51 1.03 -37.49
C SER A 135 21.32 2.10 -38.23
N LEU A 136 22.14 2.86 -37.49
CA LEU A 136 22.95 3.95 -38.03
C LEU A 136 24.44 3.65 -37.81
N ARG A 137 25.24 3.69 -38.86
CA ARG A 137 26.69 3.43 -38.82
C ARG A 137 27.45 4.59 -39.42
N ALA A 138 28.22 5.30 -38.58
CA ALA A 138 29.10 6.34 -39.06
C ALA A 138 30.25 5.75 -39.89
N LEU A 139 30.48 6.34 -41.06
CA LEU A 139 31.53 5.94 -42.01
C LEU A 139 32.78 6.82 -41.86
N PRO A 140 33.96 6.39 -42.37
CA PRO A 140 35.21 7.15 -42.21
C PRO A 140 35.22 8.53 -42.91
N ASP A 141 34.33 8.74 -43.87
CA ASP A 141 34.13 10.01 -44.60
C ASP A 141 33.17 10.99 -43.88
N GLY A 142 32.81 10.71 -42.62
CA GLY A 142 31.90 11.53 -41.81
C GLY A 142 30.41 11.34 -42.09
N SER A 143 30.07 10.61 -43.16
CA SER A 143 28.69 10.27 -43.51
C SER A 143 28.10 9.17 -42.63
N LEU A 144 26.80 8.97 -42.73
CA LEU A 144 26.04 8.00 -41.95
C LEU A 144 25.37 6.98 -42.90
N GLU A 145 25.76 5.72 -42.80
CA GLU A 145 24.99 4.61 -43.39
C GLU A 145 23.77 4.33 -42.50
N VAL A 146 22.58 4.32 -43.10
CA VAL A 146 21.30 4.11 -42.43
C VAL A 146 20.58 2.91 -43.02
N VAL A 147 20.18 1.97 -42.16
CA VAL A 147 19.41 0.77 -42.51
C VAL A 147 18.06 0.82 -41.82
N VAL A 148 16.97 0.65 -42.57
CA VAL A 148 15.61 0.63 -42.01
C VAL A 148 15.33 -0.76 -41.45
N GLU A 149 15.20 -0.86 -40.14
CA GLU A 149 15.02 -2.10 -39.38
C GLU A 149 13.55 -2.32 -38.98
N GLY A 150 12.74 -1.25 -39.00
CA GLY A 150 11.30 -1.33 -38.80
C GLY A 150 10.51 -1.69 -40.06
N PRO A 151 9.20 -2.00 -39.92
CA PRO A 151 8.35 -2.36 -41.05
C PRO A 151 7.94 -1.13 -41.89
N ASN A 152 7.84 0.05 -41.25
CA ASN A 152 7.50 1.29 -41.92
C ASN A 152 8.75 1.97 -42.51
N PRO A 153 8.62 2.66 -43.66
CA PRO A 153 9.74 3.27 -44.38
C PRO A 153 10.17 4.61 -43.75
N ILE A 154 11.33 5.10 -44.16
CA ILE A 154 11.72 6.50 -43.98
C ILE A 154 11.75 7.23 -45.32
N VAL A 155 11.85 8.54 -45.25
CA VAL A 155 12.37 9.39 -46.33
C VAL A 155 13.70 10.00 -45.90
N VAL A 156 14.63 10.06 -46.85
CA VAL A 156 15.86 10.85 -46.78
C VAL A 156 15.71 12.00 -47.76
N ARG A 157 16.03 13.21 -47.34
CA ARG A 157 16.11 14.40 -48.19
C ARG A 157 17.56 14.88 -48.24
N SER A 158 18.14 14.87 -49.43
CA SER A 158 19.51 15.29 -49.71
C SER A 158 19.51 16.18 -50.94
N GLU A 159 20.13 17.35 -50.87
CA GLU A 159 20.20 18.35 -51.95
C GLU A 159 18.82 18.67 -52.59
N GLY A 160 17.75 18.65 -51.78
CA GLY A 160 16.36 18.85 -52.21
C GLY A 160 15.67 17.63 -52.82
N GLN A 161 16.38 16.54 -53.14
CA GLN A 161 15.78 15.30 -53.62
C GLN A 161 15.19 14.47 -52.49
N ARG A 162 13.93 14.04 -52.61
CA ARG A 162 13.19 13.26 -51.60
C ARG A 162 13.18 11.76 -51.96
N ARG A 163 14.01 10.95 -51.31
CA ARG A 163 14.13 9.50 -51.54
C ARG A 163 13.46 8.69 -50.43
N LYS A 164 12.50 7.84 -50.78
CA LYS A 164 11.91 6.84 -49.86
C LYS A 164 12.85 5.64 -49.70
N VAL A 165 12.97 5.11 -48.49
CA VAL A 165 13.78 3.93 -48.14
C VAL A 165 12.91 2.98 -47.32
N CYS A 166 12.71 1.76 -47.82
CA CYS A 166 11.83 0.76 -47.21
C CYS A 166 12.59 -0.18 -46.26
N ALA A 167 11.86 -1.03 -45.52
CA ALA A 167 12.42 -2.02 -44.61
C ALA A 167 13.54 -2.85 -45.26
N GLN A 168 14.60 -3.10 -44.49
CA GLN A 168 15.87 -3.75 -44.87
C GLN A 168 16.69 -3.06 -45.98
N GLN A 169 16.22 -1.95 -46.56
CA GLN A 169 17.02 -1.15 -47.49
C GLN A 169 17.99 -0.22 -46.76
N ARG A 170 19.02 0.24 -47.49
CA ARG A 170 20.05 1.15 -47.01
C ARG A 170 20.04 2.48 -47.74
N ALA A 171 20.44 3.54 -47.05
CA ALA A 171 20.80 4.83 -47.62
C ALA A 171 22.09 5.37 -46.98
N LYS A 172 22.78 6.25 -47.71
CA LYS A 172 23.87 7.08 -47.20
C LYS A 172 23.31 8.47 -46.92
N ILE A 173 23.75 9.09 -45.83
CA ILE A 173 23.30 10.40 -45.37
C ILE A 173 24.52 11.28 -45.09
N MET A 174 24.56 12.45 -45.70
CA MET A 174 25.64 13.44 -45.58
C MET A 174 25.33 14.47 -44.48
N HIS A 175 26.30 15.32 -44.16
CA HIS A 175 26.04 16.50 -43.33
C HIS A 175 24.90 17.33 -43.97
N ASP A 176 24.02 17.89 -43.14
CA ASP A 176 22.86 18.69 -43.50
C ASP A 176 21.66 17.99 -44.18
N ASP A 177 21.77 16.71 -44.53
CA ASP A 177 20.63 15.90 -44.98
C ASP A 177 19.54 15.75 -43.89
N VAL A 178 18.28 15.64 -44.30
CA VAL A 178 17.12 15.50 -43.40
C VAL A 178 16.46 14.12 -43.53
N LEU A 179 16.34 13.44 -42.39
CA LEU A 179 15.55 12.23 -42.18
C LEU A 179 14.10 12.57 -41.82
N GLU A 180 13.16 11.80 -42.37
CA GLU A 180 11.71 11.89 -42.14
C GLU A 180 11.18 10.49 -41.80
N LEU A 181 10.73 10.24 -40.56
CA LEU A 181 10.17 8.93 -40.16
C LEU A 181 8.69 8.83 -40.56
N ILE A 182 8.36 7.91 -41.47
CA ILE A 182 6.99 7.70 -41.96
C ILE A 182 6.39 6.47 -41.26
N PRO A 183 5.09 6.46 -40.92
CA PRO A 183 4.18 7.61 -40.88
C PRO A 183 4.42 8.48 -39.63
N GLY A 184 4.66 9.77 -39.83
CA GLY A 184 4.94 10.76 -38.77
C GLY A 184 5.53 12.05 -39.35
N GLU A 185 5.57 13.11 -38.55
CA GLU A 185 6.17 14.42 -38.91
C GLU A 185 7.55 14.61 -38.23
N TYR A 186 8.28 13.51 -38.03
CA TYR A 186 9.55 13.51 -37.30
C TYR A 186 10.72 13.82 -38.25
N PHE A 187 11.06 15.10 -38.36
CA PHE A 187 12.18 15.59 -39.17
C PHE A 187 13.47 15.71 -38.33
N MET A 188 14.57 15.18 -38.86
CA MET A 188 15.88 15.05 -38.19
C MET A 188 17.02 15.40 -39.14
N LYS A 189 17.73 16.50 -38.92
CA LYS A 189 18.91 16.89 -39.71
C LYS A 189 20.17 16.19 -39.16
N TYR A 190 21.04 15.64 -40.02
CA TYR A 190 22.32 15.07 -39.57
C TYR A 190 23.44 16.11 -39.57
N VAL A 191 24.06 16.31 -38.42
CA VAL A 191 25.20 17.20 -38.21
C VAL A 191 26.42 16.37 -37.82
N ASN A 192 27.41 16.30 -38.71
CA ASN A 192 28.69 15.62 -38.50
C ASN A 192 29.64 16.50 -37.66
N MET A 193 30.34 15.93 -36.68
CA MET A 193 31.21 16.66 -35.75
C MET A 193 32.60 17.05 -36.31
N SER A 194 32.95 16.70 -37.56
CA SER A 194 34.18 17.19 -38.17
C SER A 194 34.26 18.73 -38.24
N ASP A 195 33.11 19.39 -38.39
CA ASP A 195 33.03 20.85 -38.56
C ASP A 195 32.78 21.62 -37.25
N GLU A 196 32.43 20.95 -36.16
CA GLU A 196 32.43 21.58 -34.82
C GLU A 196 33.86 21.98 -34.37
N ARG A 197 34.90 21.49 -35.05
CA ARG A 197 36.33 21.77 -34.77
C ARG A 197 36.94 22.92 -35.58
N LYS A 198 36.16 23.97 -35.84
CA LYS A 198 36.73 25.34 -35.97
C LYS A 198 36.99 26.01 -34.61
N SER A 199 36.84 25.28 -33.51
CA SER A 199 37.35 25.64 -32.19
C SER A 199 38.04 24.45 -31.51
N SER A 200 39.20 24.73 -30.90
CA SER A 200 40.09 23.88 -30.09
C SER A 200 40.62 22.53 -30.64
N THR A 201 41.94 22.34 -30.46
CA THR A 201 42.82 21.37 -31.12
C THR A 201 43.07 20.08 -30.29
N SER A 202 43.53 19.00 -30.97
CA SER A 202 44.49 17.92 -30.57
C SER A 202 44.70 17.52 -29.08
N VAL A 203 44.96 16.26 -28.71
CA VAL A 203 46.06 15.34 -29.14
C VAL A 203 45.68 13.83 -29.01
N GLU A 204 46.48 12.92 -29.59
CA GLU A 204 46.38 11.43 -29.55
C GLU A 204 46.56 10.77 -28.14
N SER A 205 46.36 9.46 -27.85
CA SER A 205 45.84 8.21 -28.49
C SER A 205 46.77 6.96 -28.60
N HIS A 206 46.22 5.78 -28.25
CA HIS A 206 46.59 4.36 -28.55
C HIS A 206 45.41 3.46 -28.05
N ASP A 207 45.08 2.20 -28.40
CA ASP A 207 45.58 1.04 -29.19
C ASP A 207 46.65 0.08 -28.63
N LEU A 208 46.21 -0.99 -27.93
CA LEU A 208 46.70 -2.39 -27.93
C LEU A 208 45.58 -3.22 -27.25
N LYS A 209 44.82 -4.15 -27.88
CA LYS A 209 45.12 -5.45 -28.53
C LYS A 209 45.57 -6.55 -27.52
N LYS A 210 45.18 -7.84 -27.63
CA LYS A 210 44.06 -8.56 -28.29
C LYS A 210 44.12 -10.05 -27.85
N GLY A 211 43.01 -10.74 -27.58
CA GLY A 211 43.02 -12.19 -27.25
C GLY A 211 41.62 -12.86 -27.30
N LYS A 212 41.54 -14.13 -27.72
CA LYS A 212 40.27 -14.88 -27.95
C LYS A 212 40.51 -16.40 -28.08
N ARG A 213 39.70 -17.26 -27.40
CA ARG A 213 39.28 -18.62 -27.83
C ARG A 213 38.18 -19.21 -26.91
N HIS A 214 37.62 -20.38 -27.27
CA HIS A 214 36.38 -20.99 -26.72
C HIS A 214 36.63 -22.38 -26.09
N SER A 215 35.86 -22.71 -25.04
CA SER A 215 34.98 -23.90 -24.87
C SER A 215 34.18 -23.67 -23.56
N GLU A 216 32.96 -24.16 -23.25
CA GLU A 216 32.27 -25.44 -23.50
C GLU A 216 32.96 -26.61 -22.74
N GLU A 217 32.36 -27.29 -21.76
CA GLU A 217 31.08 -27.11 -21.02
C GLU A 217 31.35 -27.02 -19.49
N ASP A 218 30.52 -27.29 -18.46
CA ASP A 218 29.18 -27.90 -18.27
C ASP A 218 28.50 -27.34 -16.98
N SER A 219 27.25 -27.76 -16.77
CA SER A 219 26.40 -27.75 -15.57
C SER A 219 27.02 -28.53 -14.36
N VAL A 220 26.50 -28.55 -13.12
CA VAL A 220 25.15 -28.30 -12.56
C VAL A 220 25.22 -27.59 -11.19
N VAL A 221 25.06 -26.26 -11.11
CA VAL A 221 24.80 -25.54 -9.82
C VAL A 221 23.79 -24.37 -9.98
N ALA A 222 22.63 -24.64 -10.59
CA ALA A 222 21.67 -23.60 -11.01
C ALA A 222 20.24 -23.72 -10.45
N LYS A 223 20.05 -24.30 -9.25
CA LYS A 223 18.72 -24.44 -8.60
C LYS A 223 18.75 -24.14 -7.09
N ARG A 224 18.70 -22.86 -6.68
CA ARG A 224 18.31 -22.49 -5.29
C ARG A 224 17.76 -21.07 -5.02
N ASN A 225 17.87 -20.10 -5.93
CA ASN A 225 17.44 -18.70 -5.69
C ASN A 225 16.20 -18.22 -6.49
N ARG A 226 15.36 -19.13 -7.01
CA ARG A 226 14.27 -18.76 -7.93
C ARG A 226 13.00 -18.21 -7.23
N GLN A 227 12.71 -18.66 -6.00
CA GLN A 227 11.44 -18.41 -5.29
C GLN A 227 11.28 -17.03 -4.60
N VAL A 228 12.07 -16.03 -4.99
CA VAL A 228 11.96 -14.62 -4.51
C VAL A 228 12.16 -13.63 -5.67
N MET A 229 12.96 -14.02 -6.67
CA MET A 229 13.17 -13.24 -7.90
C MET A 229 11.91 -13.12 -8.76
N GLU A 230 11.03 -14.12 -8.75
CA GLU A 230 9.82 -14.13 -9.60
C GLU A 230 8.74 -13.15 -9.11
N ASP A 231 8.66 -12.87 -7.80
CA ASP A 231 7.77 -11.85 -7.24
C ASP A 231 8.22 -10.42 -7.62
N GLU A 232 9.53 -10.12 -7.55
CA GLU A 232 10.05 -8.84 -8.06
C GLU A 232 9.92 -8.72 -9.59
N ALA A 233 10.01 -9.82 -10.34
CA ALA A 233 9.86 -9.81 -11.80
C ALA A 233 8.42 -9.54 -12.24
N LEU A 234 7.43 -10.23 -11.66
CA LEU A 234 6.01 -10.03 -12.00
C LEU A 234 5.49 -8.63 -11.61
N ALA A 235 6.02 -8.06 -10.52
CA ALA A 235 5.75 -6.68 -10.15
C ALA A 235 6.25 -5.69 -11.23
N ARG A 236 7.50 -5.84 -11.70
CA ARG A 236 8.13 -4.92 -12.65
C ARG A 236 7.57 -5.06 -14.07
N THR A 237 7.31 -6.28 -14.55
CA THR A 237 6.64 -6.54 -15.85
C THR A 237 5.16 -6.09 -15.86
N SER A 238 4.65 -5.55 -14.74
CA SER A 238 3.34 -4.91 -14.65
C SER A 238 3.41 -3.38 -14.53
N GLN A 239 4.61 -2.77 -14.49
CA GLN A 239 4.80 -1.31 -14.45
C GLN A 239 4.97 -0.68 -15.84
N GLU A 240 5.46 -1.42 -16.84
CA GLU A 240 5.70 -0.89 -18.20
C GLU A 240 4.46 -0.95 -19.12
N SER A 241 3.34 -1.55 -18.69
CA SER A 241 2.21 -1.91 -19.56
C SER A 241 0.94 -1.06 -19.38
N PHE A 242 1.05 0.14 -18.79
CA PHE A 242 -0.11 0.87 -18.25
C PHE A 242 -0.26 2.35 -18.59
N ALA A 243 0.75 3.00 -19.17
CA ALA A 243 0.59 4.34 -19.74
C ALA A 243 0.19 4.21 -21.22
N GLU A 244 -0.94 4.84 -21.60
CA GLU A 244 -1.57 4.89 -22.94
C GLU A 244 -2.55 3.76 -23.32
N GLU A 245 -3.81 3.85 -22.86
CA GLU A 245 -4.95 4.30 -23.70
C GLU A 245 -6.33 4.09 -23.02
N SER A 246 -7.17 5.15 -22.96
CA SER A 246 -8.64 5.01 -23.04
C SER A 246 -9.36 6.36 -23.26
N THR A 247 -9.23 6.98 -24.45
CA THR A 247 -10.05 8.16 -24.81
C THR A 247 -10.39 8.25 -26.30
N SER A 248 -11.44 7.54 -26.74
CA SER A 248 -12.46 8.06 -27.68
C SER A 248 -13.48 6.99 -28.09
N VAL A 249 -14.77 7.29 -27.88
CA VAL A 249 -15.86 7.01 -28.83
C VAL A 249 -16.84 8.18 -28.68
N THR A 250 -17.31 8.74 -29.79
CA THR A 250 -18.27 9.86 -29.87
C THR A 250 -19.06 9.72 -31.18
N GLU A 251 -20.16 10.47 -31.35
CA GLU A 251 -21.08 10.60 -32.51
C GLU A 251 -22.46 9.92 -32.33
N VAL A 252 -23.59 10.47 -32.82
CA VAL A 252 -23.93 11.84 -33.33
C VAL A 252 -25.20 12.32 -32.56
N VAL A 253 -25.75 13.53 -32.69
CA VAL A 253 -26.60 14.10 -33.79
C VAL A 253 -26.77 15.63 -33.57
N SER A 254 -27.26 16.35 -34.58
CA SER A 254 -27.31 17.81 -34.78
C SER A 254 -28.22 18.67 -33.88
N SER A 255 -27.93 19.99 -33.92
CA SER A 255 -28.66 21.13 -33.35
C SER A 255 -30.07 21.37 -33.91
N LEU A 256 -30.89 22.13 -33.18
CA LEU A 256 -31.81 23.17 -33.70
C LEU A 256 -32.39 24.05 -32.56
N ASP A 257 -32.74 25.30 -32.86
CA ASP A 257 -33.22 26.31 -31.91
C ASP A 257 -34.75 26.30 -31.68
N SER A 258 -35.22 26.82 -30.54
CA SER A 258 -36.34 27.77 -30.46
C SER A 258 -36.42 28.45 -29.08
N ALA A 259 -37.31 29.44 -28.91
CA ALA A 259 -37.28 30.42 -27.81
C ALA A 259 -38.60 30.56 -27.01
N GLY A 260 -38.50 31.21 -25.84
CA GLY A 260 -39.62 31.59 -24.96
C GLY A 260 -39.80 30.68 -23.73
N SER A 261 -40.23 31.16 -22.56
CA SER A 261 -40.51 32.54 -22.12
C SER A 261 -40.48 32.67 -20.58
N SER A 262 -40.43 33.91 -20.08
CA SER A 262 -40.98 34.46 -18.81
C SER A 262 -41.53 33.51 -17.72
N GLU A 263 -41.31 33.68 -16.40
CA GLU A 263 -41.20 34.93 -15.62
C GLU A 263 -40.18 34.89 -14.45
N ARG A 264 -40.11 35.98 -13.68
CA ARG A 264 -39.16 36.21 -12.56
C ARG A 264 -39.80 35.88 -11.21
N ASN A 265 -38.99 35.48 -10.24
CA ASN A 265 -39.16 36.01 -8.88
C ASN A 265 -37.82 36.19 -8.16
N LYS A 266 -37.78 37.08 -7.17
CA LYS A 266 -36.54 37.60 -6.57
C LYS A 266 -36.11 36.77 -5.35
N GLU A 267 -35.05 35.99 -5.46
CA GLU A 267 -34.35 35.49 -4.27
C GLU A 267 -33.47 36.59 -3.66
N ARG A 268 -33.51 36.71 -2.33
CA ARG A 268 -32.62 37.61 -1.56
C ARG A 268 -31.27 36.95 -1.40
N THR A 269 -30.20 37.67 -1.72
CA THR A 269 -28.81 37.25 -1.48
C THR A 269 -28.51 37.16 0.03
N HIS A 270 -28.77 35.99 0.63
CA HIS A 270 -28.22 35.62 1.93
C HIS A 270 -27.00 34.73 1.72
N SER A 271 -25.83 35.36 1.68
CA SER A 271 -24.53 34.71 1.54
C SER A 271 -24.17 33.90 2.80
N VAL A 272 -24.51 32.62 2.81
CA VAL A 272 -24.04 31.67 3.83
C VAL A 272 -22.76 31.00 3.31
N GLY A 273 -21.63 31.30 3.95
CA GLY A 273 -20.31 30.76 3.59
C GLY A 273 -20.17 29.25 3.84
N PRO A 274 -19.15 28.61 3.26
CA PRO A 274 -19.00 27.14 3.29
C PRO A 274 -18.65 26.61 4.69
N LEU A 275 -19.56 25.83 5.27
CA LEU A 275 -19.37 25.15 6.57
C LEU A 275 -19.86 23.68 6.56
N LYS A 276 -19.83 23.00 5.39
CA LYS A 276 -20.37 21.63 5.24
C LYS A 276 -19.31 20.50 5.19
N ASP A 277 -18.03 20.82 4.97
CA ASP A 277 -17.02 19.81 4.58
C ASP A 277 -15.98 19.46 5.67
N VAL A 278 -16.17 19.85 6.93
CA VAL A 278 -15.11 19.74 7.97
C VAL A 278 -14.82 18.31 8.44
N LEU A 279 -15.84 17.53 8.84
CA LEU A 279 -15.64 16.14 9.30
C LEU A 279 -15.27 15.12 8.20
N PRO A 280 -15.79 15.23 6.94
CA PRO A 280 -15.36 14.41 5.80
C PRO A 280 -13.86 14.44 5.47
N LEU A 281 -13.08 15.37 6.02
CA LEU A 281 -11.63 15.47 5.79
C LEU A 281 -10.80 14.45 6.59
N THR A 282 -11.35 13.86 7.65
CA THR A 282 -10.59 12.97 8.55
C THR A 282 -10.36 11.58 7.93
N PHE A 283 -11.41 10.88 7.50
CA PHE A 283 -11.30 9.61 6.76
C PHE A 283 -11.59 9.82 5.27
N ARG A 284 -10.57 9.59 4.43
CA ARG A 284 -10.68 9.74 2.96
C ARG A 284 -10.16 8.50 2.24
N LEU A 285 -10.76 8.23 1.07
CA LEU A 285 -10.22 7.27 0.13
C LEU A 285 -9.07 7.90 -0.66
N MET A 286 -8.06 7.10 -1.00
CA MET A 286 -6.88 7.59 -1.70
C MET A 286 -7.16 7.67 -3.22
N ARG A 287 -6.45 8.56 -3.92
CA ARG A 287 -6.65 8.79 -5.36
C ARG A 287 -6.38 7.50 -6.16
N VAL A 288 -7.11 7.29 -7.26
CA VAL A 288 -6.86 6.21 -8.22
C VAL A 288 -6.78 6.77 -9.63
N GLN A 289 -5.70 6.47 -10.34
CA GLN A 289 -5.48 6.82 -11.74
C GLN A 289 -6.39 5.98 -12.66
N GLY A 290 -6.74 6.52 -13.83
CA GLY A 290 -7.59 5.82 -14.81
C GLY A 290 -9.07 5.66 -14.43
N LEU A 291 -9.49 6.09 -13.24
CA LEU A 291 -10.92 6.21 -12.89
C LEU A 291 -11.47 7.60 -13.29
N PRO A 292 -12.79 7.73 -13.54
CA PRO A 292 -13.43 9.01 -13.84
C PRO A 292 -13.13 10.09 -12.78
N SER A 293 -13.10 11.36 -13.20
CA SER A 293 -12.75 12.50 -12.34
C SER A 293 -13.55 12.56 -11.03
N TRP A 294 -14.86 12.29 -11.11
CA TRP A 294 -15.77 12.32 -9.95
C TRP A 294 -15.42 11.32 -8.84
N THR A 295 -14.76 10.18 -9.15
CA THR A 295 -14.33 9.20 -8.14
C THR A 295 -13.13 9.66 -7.31
N ASN A 296 -12.56 10.81 -7.69
CA ASN A 296 -11.34 11.39 -7.13
C ASN A 296 -11.55 12.77 -6.48
N THR A 297 -12.73 13.39 -6.59
CA THR A 297 -13.00 14.76 -6.10
C THR A 297 -12.68 14.98 -4.62
N SER A 298 -12.93 13.99 -3.74
CA SER A 298 -12.69 14.08 -2.29
C SER A 298 -11.56 13.15 -1.83
N THR A 299 -10.57 12.90 -2.70
CA THR A 299 -9.48 11.94 -2.45
C THR A 299 -8.15 12.62 -2.13
N VAL A 300 -7.14 11.80 -1.84
CA VAL A 300 -5.81 12.25 -1.38
C VAL A 300 -4.67 11.46 -2.04
N THR A 301 -3.60 12.18 -2.32
CA THR A 301 -2.28 11.72 -2.79
C THR A 301 -1.21 11.93 -1.71
N ILE A 302 0.02 11.46 -1.93
CA ILE A 302 1.07 11.56 -0.91
C ILE A 302 1.56 13.00 -0.62
N PRO A 303 1.64 13.94 -1.59
CA PRO A 303 1.86 15.37 -1.28
C PRO A 303 0.76 15.99 -0.40
N ASP A 304 -0.52 15.68 -0.64
CA ASP A 304 -1.65 16.28 0.11
C ASP A 304 -1.57 15.95 1.61
N VAL A 305 -0.96 14.80 1.95
CA VAL A 305 -0.71 14.34 3.31
C VAL A 305 0.56 15.00 3.88
N ILE A 306 1.67 14.91 3.14
CA ILE A 306 3.03 15.34 3.56
C ILE A 306 3.39 16.69 2.93
N GLN A 307 2.61 17.70 3.29
CA GLN A 307 2.80 19.10 2.93
C GLN A 307 3.10 19.98 4.15
N GLY A 308 3.61 21.19 3.91
CA GLY A 308 3.99 22.15 4.94
C GLY A 308 5.38 21.93 5.52
N GLU A 309 5.64 22.56 6.66
CA GLU A 309 6.95 22.59 7.34
C GLU A 309 7.08 21.42 8.33
N VAL A 310 7.30 20.21 7.81
CA VAL A 310 7.55 19.03 8.65
C VAL A 310 8.98 19.06 9.19
N LEU A 311 9.12 19.13 10.52
CA LEU A 311 10.39 19.15 11.25
C LEU A 311 10.94 17.73 11.48
N LEU A 312 10.04 16.77 11.74
CA LEU A 312 10.35 15.37 11.99
C LEU A 312 9.24 14.49 11.40
N ALA A 313 9.60 13.46 10.65
CA ALA A 313 8.66 12.44 10.16
C ALA A 313 9.03 11.04 10.67
N VAL A 314 8.06 10.32 11.21
CA VAL A 314 8.14 8.86 11.37
C VAL A 314 7.22 8.21 10.35
N LEU A 315 7.79 7.41 9.44
CA LEU A 315 7.07 6.73 8.37
C LEU A 315 7.05 5.22 8.67
N SER A 316 5.89 4.66 8.97
CA SER A 316 5.69 3.23 9.24
C SER A 316 5.11 2.55 8.00
N ASN A 317 5.78 1.50 7.53
CA ASN A 317 5.26 0.66 6.46
C ASN A 317 5.80 -0.79 6.45
N TYR A 318 5.20 -1.63 5.61
CA TYR A 318 5.75 -2.94 5.23
C TYR A 318 6.78 -2.78 4.12
N MET A 319 6.35 -2.27 2.95
CA MET A 319 7.20 -2.06 1.76
C MET A 319 7.45 -0.58 1.50
N VAL A 320 8.66 -0.25 1.04
CA VAL A 320 9.13 1.13 0.79
C VAL A 320 10.01 1.19 -0.47
N ASP A 321 9.44 1.71 -1.55
CA ASP A 321 10.20 2.17 -2.72
C ASP A 321 10.59 3.64 -2.49
N MET A 322 11.85 3.85 -2.08
CA MET A 322 12.39 5.18 -1.77
C MET A 322 12.54 6.07 -3.02
N ASP A 323 12.88 5.49 -4.17
CA ASP A 323 13.07 6.25 -5.41
C ASP A 323 11.73 6.79 -5.91
N TRP A 324 10.69 5.95 -5.86
CA TRP A 324 9.31 6.41 -6.05
C TRP A 324 8.89 7.42 -4.99
N LEU A 325 9.08 7.13 -3.69
CA LEU A 325 8.63 7.97 -2.57
C LEU A 325 9.17 9.40 -2.65
N LEU A 326 10.47 9.55 -2.92
CA LEU A 326 11.16 10.84 -3.03
C LEU A 326 10.93 11.55 -4.39
N THR A 327 10.18 10.92 -5.30
CA THR A 327 9.73 11.48 -6.57
C THR A 327 8.26 11.89 -6.51
N ALA A 328 7.42 11.03 -5.95
CA ALA A 328 6.00 11.28 -5.69
C ALA A 328 5.76 12.28 -4.55
N CYS A 329 6.72 12.43 -3.63
CA CYS A 329 6.65 13.38 -2.52
C CYS A 329 7.99 14.13 -2.32
N PRO A 330 8.34 15.10 -3.21
CA PRO A 330 9.62 15.80 -3.13
C PRO A 330 9.82 16.63 -1.85
N SER A 331 8.73 17.00 -1.15
CA SER A 331 8.76 17.68 0.17
C SER A 331 9.54 16.88 1.22
N LEU A 332 9.49 15.54 1.19
CA LEU A 332 10.23 14.67 2.11
C LEU A 332 11.75 14.91 2.07
N ARG A 333 12.31 15.34 0.93
CA ARG A 333 13.74 15.68 0.81
C ARG A 333 14.15 16.89 1.65
N LYS A 334 13.20 17.72 2.08
CA LYS A 334 13.41 18.93 2.91
C LYS A 334 13.23 18.67 4.40
N VAL A 335 12.73 17.50 4.80
CA VAL A 335 12.47 17.18 6.21
C VAL A 335 13.80 16.89 6.93
N PRO A 336 14.17 17.65 7.98
CA PRO A 336 15.48 17.51 8.64
C PRO A 336 15.73 16.12 9.23
N HIS A 337 14.69 15.53 9.84
CA HIS A 337 14.76 14.26 10.57
C HIS A 337 13.69 13.29 10.08
N VAL A 338 14.08 12.12 9.59
CA VAL A 338 13.13 11.08 9.15
C VAL A 338 13.54 9.71 9.69
N LEU A 339 12.60 9.03 10.32
CA LEU A 339 12.70 7.63 10.75
C LEU A 339 11.75 6.77 9.91
N VAL A 340 12.28 5.77 9.21
CA VAL A 340 11.48 4.79 8.45
C VAL A 340 11.44 3.46 9.20
N LEU A 341 10.27 3.10 9.69
CA LEU A 341 9.96 1.81 10.30
C LEU A 341 9.49 0.85 9.18
N HIS A 342 10.34 -0.08 8.74
CA HIS A 342 10.08 -0.91 7.56
C HIS A 342 9.87 -2.40 7.88
N GLY A 343 9.26 -3.13 6.94
CA GLY A 343 9.22 -4.59 6.91
C GLY A 343 10.25 -5.24 5.98
N GLU A 344 10.91 -4.46 5.12
CA GLU A 344 11.81 -4.93 4.04
C GLU A 344 12.94 -5.87 4.50
N ASP A 345 13.32 -6.79 3.59
CA ASP A 345 14.34 -7.83 3.77
C ASP A 345 15.17 -8.06 2.50
N GLY A 346 16.35 -8.66 2.63
CA GLY A 346 17.16 -9.13 1.50
C GLY A 346 17.42 -8.04 0.44
N ALA A 347 17.08 -8.34 -0.82
CA ALA A 347 17.37 -7.45 -1.95
C ALA A 347 16.61 -6.11 -1.89
N SER A 348 15.39 -6.06 -1.35
CA SER A 348 14.66 -4.80 -1.19
C SER A 348 15.22 -3.96 -0.04
N LEU A 349 15.70 -4.60 1.03
CA LEU A 349 16.42 -3.93 2.11
C LEU A 349 17.74 -3.31 1.64
N GLU A 350 18.54 -4.02 0.85
CA GLU A 350 19.78 -3.44 0.29
C GLU A 350 19.49 -2.32 -0.73
N ARG A 351 18.38 -2.40 -1.48
CA ARG A 351 17.89 -1.26 -2.29
C ARG A 351 17.56 -0.07 -1.39
N LEU A 352 16.73 -0.25 -0.36
CA LEU A 352 16.29 0.79 0.57
C LEU A 352 17.48 1.46 1.29
N LYS A 353 18.49 0.69 1.72
CA LYS A 353 19.73 1.21 2.31
C LYS A 353 20.56 2.05 1.33
N LYS A 354 20.55 1.70 0.04
CA LYS A 354 21.30 2.40 -1.01
C LYS A 354 20.62 3.71 -1.45
N THR A 355 19.29 3.76 -1.42
CA THR A 355 18.49 4.87 -1.97
C THR A 355 17.99 5.86 -0.92
N LYS A 356 18.05 5.52 0.38
CA LYS A 356 17.72 6.46 1.46
C LYS A 356 18.63 7.71 1.41
N PRO A 357 18.14 8.90 1.81
CA PRO A 357 18.99 10.03 2.14
C PRO A 357 19.92 9.72 3.32
N ALA A 358 21.09 10.38 3.38
CA ALA A 358 22.11 10.10 4.38
C ALA A 358 21.59 10.28 5.83
N ASN A 359 20.87 11.38 6.09
CA ASN A 359 20.29 11.77 7.38
C ASN A 359 19.06 10.95 7.82
N TRP A 360 18.56 10.03 7.00
CA TRP A 360 17.38 9.22 7.34
C TRP A 360 17.76 7.96 8.13
N ILE A 361 17.04 7.69 9.21
CA ILE A 361 17.20 6.48 10.03
C ILE A 361 16.28 5.39 9.46
N LEU A 362 16.81 4.18 9.25
CA LEU A 362 16.00 2.98 8.98
C LEU A 362 15.96 2.13 10.24
N HIS A 363 14.78 1.59 10.58
CA HIS A 363 14.62 0.61 11.65
C HIS A 363 13.65 -0.50 11.22
N LYS A 364 13.98 -1.74 11.59
CA LYS A 364 13.11 -2.90 11.41
C LYS A 364 12.61 -3.37 12.78
N PRO A 365 11.33 -3.16 13.11
CA PRO A 365 10.78 -3.59 14.41
C PRO A 365 10.93 -5.11 14.63
N PRO A 366 11.21 -5.55 15.87
CA PRO A 366 11.58 -6.94 16.15
C PRO A 366 10.39 -7.90 16.01
N LEU A 367 10.59 -8.97 15.25
CA LEU A 367 9.58 -10.02 15.01
C LEU A 367 10.00 -11.33 15.73
N PRO A 368 9.81 -11.45 17.05
CA PRO A 368 10.28 -12.59 17.86
C PRO A 368 9.49 -13.90 17.65
N ILE A 369 8.48 -13.90 16.79
CA ILE A 369 7.62 -15.07 16.51
C ILE A 369 7.56 -15.27 14.99
N SER A 370 7.92 -16.46 14.53
CA SER A 370 7.99 -16.82 13.10
C SER A 370 6.67 -16.55 12.37
N PHE A 371 6.75 -16.20 11.08
CA PHE A 371 5.59 -15.80 10.26
C PHE A 371 4.85 -14.56 10.79
N GLY A 372 5.56 -13.69 11.52
CA GLY A 372 5.14 -12.34 11.83
C GLY A 372 5.63 -11.33 10.78
N THR A 373 4.97 -10.18 10.70
CA THR A 373 5.30 -9.09 9.76
C THR A 373 5.20 -7.73 10.45
N HIS A 374 6.06 -6.77 10.11
CA HIS A 374 5.76 -5.35 10.38
C HIS A 374 4.85 -4.84 9.26
N HIS A 375 3.53 -4.86 9.49
CA HIS A 375 2.54 -4.61 8.46
C HIS A 375 1.78 -3.28 8.62
N SER A 376 1.89 -2.66 9.81
CA SER A 376 1.45 -1.29 10.13
C SER A 376 1.84 -0.24 9.09
N LYS A 377 0.95 0.73 8.89
CA LYS A 377 1.01 1.76 7.83
C LYS A 377 0.53 3.09 8.40
N ALA A 378 1.47 3.96 8.75
CA ALA A 378 1.18 5.19 9.49
C ALA A 378 2.24 6.26 9.27
N MET A 379 1.88 7.52 9.52
CA MET A 379 2.81 8.65 9.51
C MET A 379 2.60 9.48 10.78
N LEU A 380 3.71 9.87 11.42
CA LEU A 380 3.73 10.87 12.50
C LEU A 380 4.56 12.04 11.99
N LEU A 381 3.91 13.15 11.65
CA LEU A 381 4.54 14.32 11.05
C LEU A 381 4.48 15.47 12.06
N VAL A 382 5.63 15.87 12.60
CA VAL A 382 5.74 16.95 13.58
C VAL A 382 6.02 18.27 12.87
N TYR A 383 5.31 19.31 13.26
CA TYR A 383 5.33 20.66 12.72
C TYR A 383 5.66 21.67 13.84
N PRO A 384 5.98 22.94 13.53
CA PRO A 384 6.07 23.98 14.55
C PRO A 384 4.80 24.10 15.41
N GLN A 385 3.62 23.88 14.82
CA GLN A 385 2.31 24.05 15.46
C GLN A 385 1.87 22.84 16.30
N GLY A 386 2.33 21.62 15.98
CA GLY A 386 1.82 20.38 16.58
C GLY A 386 2.24 19.11 15.81
N ILE A 387 1.37 18.12 15.76
CA ILE A 387 1.58 16.84 15.05
C ILE A 387 0.37 16.46 14.18
N ARG A 388 0.62 16.00 12.96
CA ARG A 388 -0.35 15.24 12.15
C ARG A 388 -0.11 13.75 12.35
N VAL A 389 -1.16 13.03 12.76
CA VAL A 389 -1.15 11.57 12.84
C VAL A 389 -1.96 11.02 11.67
N VAL A 390 -1.36 10.12 10.91
CA VAL A 390 -1.97 9.45 9.75
C VAL A 390 -1.94 7.95 9.96
N VAL A 391 -3.05 7.26 9.68
CA VAL A 391 -3.11 5.79 9.63
C VAL A 391 -3.77 5.39 8.32
N HIS A 392 -3.08 4.60 7.49
CA HIS A 392 -3.47 4.33 6.10
C HIS A 392 -3.30 2.86 5.73
N THR A 393 -3.72 2.47 4.51
CA THR A 393 -3.63 1.07 4.07
C THR A 393 -2.63 0.83 2.93
N ALA A 394 -2.14 1.89 2.28
CA ALA A 394 -1.17 1.80 1.19
C ALA A 394 0.26 1.49 1.68
N ASN A 395 0.95 0.59 0.96
CA ASN A 395 2.40 0.48 1.01
C ASN A 395 3.06 1.74 0.40
N LEU A 396 4.31 2.08 0.74
CA LEU A 396 5.01 3.22 0.14
C LEU A 396 5.63 2.84 -1.23
N ILE A 397 4.77 2.46 -2.18
CA ILE A 397 5.11 2.11 -3.57
C ILE A 397 4.10 2.72 -4.55
N HIS A 398 4.48 2.89 -5.82
CA HIS A 398 3.62 3.46 -6.86
C HIS A 398 2.23 2.82 -6.95
N VAL A 399 2.20 1.49 -7.13
CA VAL A 399 0.98 0.72 -7.42
C VAL A 399 -0.07 0.91 -6.33
N ASP A 400 0.36 0.90 -5.06
CA ASP A 400 -0.54 1.01 -3.92
C ASP A 400 -1.14 2.40 -3.75
N TRP A 401 -0.44 3.48 -4.13
CA TRP A 401 -0.95 4.86 -4.04
C TRP A 401 -1.73 5.33 -5.27
N ASN A 402 -1.71 4.56 -6.37
CA ASN A 402 -2.23 5.02 -7.66
C ASN A 402 -3.25 4.07 -8.31
N ASN A 403 -3.23 2.76 -8.01
CA ASN A 403 -4.05 1.79 -8.75
C ASN A 403 -5.17 1.14 -7.90
N LYS A 404 -5.15 1.29 -6.58
CA LYS A 404 -5.94 0.46 -5.66
C LYS A 404 -6.90 1.24 -4.79
N SER A 405 -7.97 0.58 -4.37
CA SER A 405 -8.85 1.09 -3.32
C SER A 405 -8.14 0.97 -1.97
N GLN A 406 -7.61 2.10 -1.51
CA GLN A 406 -7.00 2.33 -0.20
C GLN A 406 -7.78 3.40 0.55
N GLY A 407 -7.58 3.48 1.86
CA GLY A 407 -8.06 4.58 2.69
C GLY A 407 -6.98 5.09 3.64
N LEU A 408 -7.13 6.35 4.07
CA LEU A 408 -6.38 6.93 5.17
C LEU A 408 -7.29 7.70 6.11
N TRP A 409 -6.96 7.64 7.40
CA TRP A 409 -7.40 8.59 8.41
C TRP A 409 -6.25 9.57 8.70
N THR A 410 -6.57 10.85 8.87
CA THR A 410 -5.65 11.90 9.29
C THR A 410 -6.32 12.80 10.31
N GLN A 411 -5.61 13.17 11.37
CA GLN A 411 -6.00 14.23 12.31
C GLN A 411 -4.78 14.96 12.84
N ASP A 412 -4.93 16.28 13.01
CA ASP A 412 -3.90 17.18 13.52
C ASP A 412 -4.17 17.49 15.00
N PHE A 413 -3.09 17.60 15.79
CA PHE A 413 -3.12 17.76 17.25
C PHE A 413 -2.09 18.81 17.68
N PRO A 414 -2.45 19.80 18.53
CA PRO A 414 -1.52 20.84 18.96
C PRO A 414 -0.51 20.32 19.99
N TRP A 415 0.52 21.11 20.28
CA TRP A 415 1.35 20.91 21.48
C TRP A 415 0.51 21.11 22.76
N LYS A 416 0.79 20.33 23.81
CA LYS A 416 0.25 20.58 25.16
C LYS A 416 0.79 21.89 25.73
N LYS A 417 -0.04 22.55 26.53
CA LYS A 417 0.37 23.72 27.33
C LYS A 417 1.20 23.23 28.52
N ALA A 418 2.16 24.03 29.00
CA ALA A 418 3.14 23.62 30.01
C ALA A 418 2.52 23.12 31.34
N ASN A 419 1.32 23.58 31.68
CA ASN A 419 0.60 23.21 32.91
C ASN A 419 -0.50 22.16 32.67
N ASP A 420 -0.58 21.58 31.46
CA ASP A 420 -1.67 20.68 31.08
C ASP A 420 -1.40 19.23 31.51
N THR A 421 -2.02 18.83 32.62
CA THR A 421 -1.91 17.50 33.20
C THR A 421 -2.96 16.51 32.67
N SER A 422 -3.56 16.81 31.50
CA SER A 422 -4.59 16.05 30.78
C SER A 422 -4.69 14.55 31.15
N THR A 423 -5.74 14.18 31.90
CA THR A 423 -5.85 12.85 32.51
C THR A 423 -6.22 11.75 31.51
N ASN A 424 -5.39 10.70 31.47
CA ASN A 424 -5.68 9.39 30.84
C ASN A 424 -6.38 9.43 29.46
N ILE A 425 -5.88 10.22 28.50
CA ILE A 425 -6.41 10.23 27.14
C ILE A 425 -6.16 8.87 26.48
N GLY A 426 -7.24 8.14 26.20
CA GLY A 426 -7.16 6.77 25.67
C GLY A 426 -6.36 6.66 24.36
N PHE A 427 -6.54 7.60 23.42
CA PHE A 427 -5.78 7.62 22.17
C PHE A 427 -4.27 7.81 22.39
N GLU A 428 -3.88 8.73 23.28
CA GLU A 428 -2.47 8.97 23.61
C GLU A 428 -1.81 7.74 24.23
N ASN A 429 -2.49 7.09 25.18
CA ASN A 429 -1.98 5.89 25.83
C ASN A 429 -1.89 4.70 24.87
N ASP A 430 -2.91 4.51 24.03
CA ASP A 430 -2.92 3.47 23.00
C ASP A 430 -1.80 3.69 21.95
N LEU A 431 -1.53 4.95 21.57
CA LEU A 431 -0.41 5.34 20.70
C LEU A 431 0.94 5.09 21.35
N VAL A 432 1.19 5.67 22.53
CA VAL A 432 2.52 5.65 23.17
C VAL A 432 2.94 4.24 23.59
N ASP A 433 2.01 3.38 24.01
CA ASP A 433 2.31 1.97 24.28
C ASP A 433 2.66 1.20 22.98
N TYR A 434 1.96 1.49 21.87
CA TYR A 434 2.27 0.89 20.57
C TYR A 434 3.65 1.33 20.07
N LEU A 435 3.95 2.63 20.15
CA LEU A 435 5.25 3.19 19.77
C LEU A 435 6.40 2.60 20.59
N ARG A 436 6.20 2.40 21.91
CA ARG A 436 7.21 1.75 22.77
C ARG A 436 7.46 0.29 22.36
N ALA A 437 6.46 -0.40 21.85
CA ALA A 437 6.57 -1.79 21.41
C ALA A 437 7.39 -1.98 20.12
N LEU A 438 7.61 -0.93 19.33
CA LEU A 438 8.40 -0.98 18.08
C LEU A 438 9.92 -0.97 18.31
N LYS A 439 10.37 -0.53 19.50
CA LYS A 439 11.78 -0.54 19.96
C LYS A 439 12.78 0.04 18.95
N TRP A 440 12.48 1.21 18.39
CA TRP A 440 13.42 1.95 17.53
C TRP A 440 14.56 2.59 18.37
N PRO A 441 15.74 2.87 17.78
CA PRO A 441 16.82 3.56 18.48
C PRO A 441 16.43 5.02 18.80
N GLU A 442 16.55 5.43 20.07
CA GLU A 442 16.29 6.80 20.48
C GLU A 442 17.38 7.75 19.94
N PHE A 443 17.00 8.96 19.51
CA PHE A 443 17.92 9.95 18.93
C PHE A 443 17.53 11.37 19.32
N ARG A 444 18.52 12.24 19.56
CA ARG A 444 18.28 13.66 19.85
C ARG A 444 18.09 14.47 18.57
N VAL A 445 17.22 15.47 18.64
CA VAL A 445 17.02 16.50 17.62
C VAL A 445 16.81 17.86 18.29
N ASN A 446 17.21 18.95 17.65
CA ASN A 446 16.84 20.29 18.08
C ASN A 446 15.61 20.74 17.29
N LEU A 447 14.46 20.91 17.95
CA LEU A 447 13.25 21.44 17.32
C LEU A 447 13.12 22.93 17.64
N PRO A 448 12.88 23.83 16.66
CA PRO A 448 12.75 25.27 16.89
C PRO A 448 11.73 25.68 17.96
N VAL A 449 10.71 24.84 18.20
CA VAL A 449 9.62 25.07 19.17
C VAL A 449 9.76 24.31 20.49
N ALA A 450 10.77 23.43 20.64
CA ALA A 450 10.90 22.56 21.82
C ALA A 450 12.34 22.36 22.34
N GLY A 451 13.35 22.96 21.69
CA GLY A 451 14.76 22.83 22.05
C GLY A 451 15.34 21.45 21.71
N ASP A 452 16.42 21.07 22.41
CA ASP A 452 16.98 19.71 22.34
C ASP A 452 16.00 18.71 22.97
N VAL A 453 15.56 17.73 22.18
CA VAL A 453 14.59 16.71 22.59
C VAL A 453 15.03 15.33 22.12
N ASN A 454 14.89 14.34 23.01
CA ASN A 454 15.11 12.94 22.68
C ASN A 454 13.84 12.33 22.04
N ILE A 455 13.96 11.80 20.82
CA ILE A 455 12.86 11.22 20.04
C ILE A 455 12.71 9.74 20.38
N ASN A 456 11.79 9.48 21.30
CA ASN A 456 11.37 8.14 21.70
C ASN A 456 9.84 8.05 21.83
N ALA A 457 9.32 6.92 22.29
CA ALA A 457 7.87 6.74 22.44
C ALA A 457 7.23 7.76 23.42
N ALA A 458 7.97 8.23 24.43
CA ALA A 458 7.46 9.19 25.42
C ALA A 458 7.42 10.64 24.90
N PHE A 459 8.29 11.01 23.94
CA PHE A 459 8.23 12.32 23.27
C PHE A 459 6.83 12.66 22.73
N PHE A 460 6.13 11.66 22.18
CA PHE A 460 4.79 11.83 21.62
C PHE A 460 3.72 12.18 22.66
N ARG A 461 4.00 12.14 23.98
CA ARG A 461 3.09 12.70 25.01
C ARG A 461 3.04 14.22 25.06
N LYS A 462 3.95 14.92 24.36
CA LYS A 462 4.00 16.39 24.30
C LYS A 462 2.87 17.04 23.47
N PHE A 463 2.06 16.24 22.77
CA PHE A 463 0.93 16.72 21.96
C PHE A 463 -0.40 16.42 22.66
N ASP A 464 -1.39 17.29 22.47
CA ASP A 464 -2.73 17.14 23.05
C ASP A 464 -3.64 16.34 22.11
N TYR A 465 -4.03 15.15 22.54
CA TYR A 465 -4.94 14.26 21.81
C TYR A 465 -6.39 14.33 22.32
N SER A 466 -6.75 15.33 23.13
CA SER A 466 -8.09 15.52 23.70
C SER A 466 -9.18 15.54 22.61
N SER A 467 -8.87 16.16 21.46
CA SER A 467 -9.74 16.28 20.29
C SER A 467 -9.92 14.98 19.48
N SER A 468 -9.27 13.87 19.85
CA SER A 468 -9.21 12.67 19.01
C SER A 468 -10.59 12.06 18.74
N THR A 469 -10.97 12.05 17.47
CA THR A 469 -12.29 11.57 17.01
C THR A 469 -12.44 10.04 17.06
N VAL A 470 -11.33 9.30 17.17
CA VAL A 470 -11.26 7.83 17.06
C VAL A 470 -10.76 7.16 18.34
N ARG A 471 -10.52 5.84 18.30
CA ARG A 471 -9.65 5.07 19.22
C ARG A 471 -8.63 4.27 18.41
N LEU A 472 -7.40 4.15 18.91
CA LEU A 472 -6.34 3.40 18.22
C LEU A 472 -6.42 1.90 18.57
N ILE A 473 -6.37 1.05 17.55
CA ILE A 473 -6.40 -0.41 17.65
C ILE A 473 -5.09 -0.93 17.05
N GLY A 474 -4.14 -1.30 17.90
CA GLY A 474 -2.85 -1.85 17.49
C GLY A 474 -2.74 -3.36 17.71
N SER A 475 -1.84 -4.00 16.97
CA SER A 475 -1.32 -5.34 17.28
C SER A 475 0.18 -5.28 17.47
N VAL A 476 0.69 -6.09 18.41
CA VAL A 476 2.10 -6.20 18.76
C VAL A 476 2.46 -7.68 18.86
N PRO A 477 3.54 -8.16 18.21
CA PRO A 477 3.99 -9.55 18.32
C PRO A 477 4.27 -9.95 19.78
N GLY A 478 3.75 -11.08 20.22
CA GLY A 478 4.00 -11.57 21.57
C GLY A 478 2.95 -12.55 22.11
N TYR A 479 3.19 -12.99 23.34
CA TYR A 479 2.29 -13.81 24.14
C TYR A 479 1.75 -12.96 25.29
N HIS A 480 0.59 -12.36 25.10
CA HIS A 480 0.00 -11.40 26.03
C HIS A 480 -0.88 -12.14 27.04
N VAL A 481 -0.72 -11.83 28.33
CA VAL A 481 -1.42 -12.50 29.45
C VAL A 481 -1.98 -11.46 30.43
N GLY A 482 -3.03 -11.83 31.16
CA GLY A 482 -3.67 -10.95 32.15
C GLY A 482 -4.14 -9.61 31.53
N PRO A 483 -3.95 -8.47 32.19
CA PRO A 483 -4.36 -7.16 31.67
C PRO A 483 -3.81 -6.82 30.29
N ASN A 484 -2.62 -7.31 29.92
CA ASN A 484 -2.01 -7.03 28.62
C ASN A 484 -2.77 -7.68 27.45
N MET A 485 -3.63 -8.67 27.68
CA MET A 485 -4.54 -9.20 26.66
C MET A 485 -5.49 -8.12 26.12
N LYS A 486 -5.90 -7.13 26.96
CA LYS A 486 -6.77 -6.04 26.53
C LYS A 486 -6.07 -4.93 25.73
N LYS A 487 -4.74 -4.98 25.59
CA LYS A 487 -3.97 -3.94 24.88
C LYS A 487 -3.92 -4.13 23.36
N TRP A 488 -3.98 -5.36 22.86
CA TRP A 488 -3.67 -5.66 21.44
C TRP A 488 -4.73 -6.49 20.72
N GLY A 489 -4.75 -6.39 19.38
CA GLY A 489 -5.50 -7.28 18.50
C GLY A 489 -7.01 -7.27 18.72
N HIS A 490 -7.67 -8.42 18.52
CA HIS A 490 -9.12 -8.50 18.60
C HIS A 490 -9.66 -8.25 20.02
N MET A 491 -8.85 -8.54 21.04
CA MET A 491 -9.17 -8.28 22.44
C MET A 491 -9.08 -6.80 22.82
N LYS A 492 -8.24 -6.01 22.14
CA LYS A 492 -8.25 -4.54 22.23
C LYS A 492 -9.54 -3.97 21.66
N LEU A 493 -9.90 -4.36 20.43
CA LEU A 493 -11.16 -3.95 19.80
C LEU A 493 -12.36 -4.33 20.68
N ARG A 494 -12.42 -5.58 21.16
CA ARG A 494 -13.42 -6.04 22.12
C ARG A 494 -13.51 -5.15 23.34
N SER A 495 -12.38 -4.83 23.99
CA SER A 495 -12.37 -4.05 25.22
C SER A 495 -12.87 -2.62 25.01
N VAL A 496 -12.51 -1.99 23.90
CA VAL A 496 -13.02 -0.66 23.53
C VAL A 496 -14.52 -0.70 23.18
N LEU A 497 -15.01 -1.78 22.57
CA LEU A 497 -16.45 -1.96 22.32
C LEU A 497 -17.24 -2.28 23.60
N GLU A 498 -16.66 -2.99 24.57
CA GLU A 498 -17.23 -3.23 25.91
C GLU A 498 -17.45 -1.91 26.71
N GLU A 499 -16.68 -0.86 26.40
CA GLU A 499 -16.83 0.50 26.95
C GLU A 499 -18.03 1.27 26.33
N CYS A 500 -18.64 0.79 25.24
CA CYS A 500 -19.59 1.55 24.42
C CYS A 500 -21.07 1.11 24.55
N VAL A 501 -21.95 2.09 24.36
CA VAL A 501 -23.41 1.94 24.25
C VAL A 501 -23.85 2.37 22.84
N PHE A 502 -24.73 1.58 22.22
CA PHE A 502 -25.17 1.72 20.84
C PHE A 502 -26.71 1.69 20.74
N GLU A 503 -27.27 2.26 19.67
CA GLU A 503 -28.72 2.19 19.41
C GLU A 503 -29.22 0.74 19.28
N LYS A 504 -30.41 0.44 19.82
CA LYS A 504 -31.06 -0.88 19.79
C LYS A 504 -31.22 -1.47 18.39
N GLN A 505 -31.25 -0.63 17.34
CA GLN A 505 -31.23 -1.09 15.94
C GLN A 505 -29.99 -1.93 15.58
N PHE A 506 -28.93 -1.89 16.38
CA PHE A 506 -27.71 -2.67 16.14
C PHE A 506 -27.68 -4.03 16.87
N CYS A 507 -28.70 -4.37 17.66
CA CYS A 507 -28.80 -5.69 18.32
C CYS A 507 -28.84 -6.84 17.30
N LYS A 508 -27.92 -7.80 17.43
CA LYS A 508 -27.67 -8.92 16.51
C LYS A 508 -27.42 -8.52 15.04
N SER A 509 -27.23 -7.23 14.75
CA SER A 509 -27.03 -6.72 13.39
C SER A 509 -25.72 -7.23 12.76
N PRO A 510 -25.61 -7.31 11.42
CA PRO A 510 -24.51 -8.01 10.76
C PRO A 510 -23.15 -7.30 10.94
N LEU A 511 -22.09 -8.10 10.82
CA LEU A 511 -20.70 -7.65 10.79
C LEU A 511 -20.17 -7.77 9.37
N ILE A 512 -19.44 -6.77 8.88
CA ILE A 512 -18.68 -6.86 7.63
C ILE A 512 -17.20 -6.95 7.95
N TYR A 513 -16.53 -7.95 7.38
CA TYR A 513 -15.08 -8.09 7.37
C TYR A 513 -14.60 -7.88 5.92
N GLN A 514 -13.82 -6.84 5.66
CA GLN A 514 -13.21 -6.61 4.36
C GLN A 514 -11.69 -6.50 4.52
N PHE A 515 -10.96 -7.22 3.67
CA PHE A 515 -9.50 -7.30 3.75
C PHE A 515 -8.90 -7.67 2.38
N SER A 516 -7.56 -7.80 2.28
CA SER A 516 -6.87 -8.22 1.05
C SER A 516 -5.99 -9.47 1.20
N SER A 517 -5.90 -10.09 2.37
CA SER A 517 -5.27 -11.40 2.56
C SER A 517 -5.95 -12.21 3.66
N LEU A 518 -6.01 -13.53 3.47
CA LEU A 518 -6.70 -14.48 4.33
C LEU A 518 -5.70 -15.48 4.95
N GLY A 519 -5.62 -15.50 6.28
CA GLY A 519 -4.83 -16.49 7.01
C GLY A 519 -5.44 -17.90 6.96
N SER A 520 -4.75 -18.90 7.51
CA SER A 520 -5.37 -20.21 7.73
C SER A 520 -6.32 -20.14 8.92
N LEU A 521 -7.62 -20.01 8.65
CA LEU A 521 -8.68 -19.87 9.65
C LEU A 521 -9.38 -21.21 9.93
N ASP A 522 -10.18 -21.23 11.00
CA ASP A 522 -11.12 -22.29 11.38
C ASP A 522 -12.38 -21.67 12.02
N GLU A 523 -13.46 -22.44 12.15
CA GLU A 523 -14.73 -21.95 12.71
C GLU A 523 -14.62 -21.50 14.16
N LYS A 524 -13.76 -22.15 14.95
CA LYS A 524 -13.50 -21.76 16.35
C LYS A 524 -12.97 -20.33 16.43
N TRP A 525 -11.94 -20.01 15.64
CA TRP A 525 -11.37 -18.67 15.62
C TRP A 525 -12.29 -17.64 14.95
N MET A 526 -13.04 -18.02 13.92
CA MET A 526 -14.09 -17.13 13.36
C MET A 526 -15.14 -16.77 14.42
N SER A 527 -15.49 -17.70 15.31
CA SER A 527 -16.42 -17.47 16.43
C SER A 527 -15.79 -16.59 17.51
N GLU A 528 -14.54 -16.86 17.89
CA GLU A 528 -13.72 -16.04 18.82
C GLU A 528 -13.61 -14.57 18.37
N PHE A 529 -13.36 -14.37 17.07
CA PHE A 529 -13.31 -13.07 16.43
C PHE A 529 -14.69 -12.41 16.35
N ALA A 530 -15.74 -13.14 15.93
CA ALA A 530 -17.11 -12.62 15.88
C ALA A 530 -17.64 -12.20 17.27
N CYS A 531 -17.34 -12.95 18.33
CA CYS A 531 -17.62 -12.57 19.71
C CYS A 531 -16.92 -11.26 20.09
N SER A 532 -15.68 -11.06 19.66
CA SER A 532 -14.88 -9.87 19.94
C SER A 532 -15.43 -8.62 19.23
N LEU A 533 -15.90 -8.76 17.99
CA LEU A 533 -16.55 -7.71 17.20
C LEU A 533 -18.05 -7.55 17.52
N SER A 534 -18.60 -8.37 18.42
CA SER A 534 -20.00 -8.29 18.88
C SER A 534 -20.16 -7.75 20.31
N ALA A 535 -19.08 -7.24 20.88
CA ALA A 535 -19.10 -6.55 22.16
C ALA A 535 -19.84 -5.19 22.10
N GLY A 536 -20.21 -4.71 23.28
CA GLY A 536 -20.97 -3.47 23.47
C GLY A 536 -22.40 -3.72 23.94
N LYS A 537 -23.03 -2.66 24.46
CA LYS A 537 -24.39 -2.69 24.99
C LYS A 537 -25.35 -1.92 24.08
N ALA A 538 -26.62 -2.27 24.12
CA ALA A 538 -27.71 -1.43 23.64
C ALA A 538 -28.02 -0.30 24.65
N ASP A 539 -28.76 0.69 24.20
CA ASP A 539 -29.37 1.75 25.02
C ASP A 539 -30.15 1.23 26.24
N ASP A 540 -30.89 0.12 26.10
CA ASP A 540 -31.59 -0.58 27.19
C ASP A 540 -30.67 -1.40 28.12
N GLY A 541 -29.35 -1.31 27.95
CA GLY A 541 -28.34 -2.00 28.75
C GLY A 541 -28.12 -3.48 28.39
N SER A 542 -28.93 -4.06 27.50
CA SER A 542 -28.73 -5.43 27.02
C SER A 542 -27.45 -5.57 26.20
N GLN A 543 -26.94 -6.81 26.04
CA GLN A 543 -25.77 -7.07 25.21
C GLN A 543 -26.14 -6.99 23.73
N LEU A 544 -25.30 -6.33 22.90
CA LEU A 544 -25.52 -6.22 21.46
C LEU A 544 -25.65 -7.57 20.72
N GLY A 545 -25.16 -8.66 21.31
CA GLY A 545 -25.31 -10.03 20.81
C GLY A 545 -24.55 -10.32 19.52
N ILE A 546 -24.31 -11.60 19.24
CA ILE A 546 -23.51 -12.03 18.08
C ILE A 546 -24.16 -11.56 16.78
N GLY A 547 -23.40 -10.79 15.98
CA GLY A 547 -23.79 -10.36 14.65
C GLY A 547 -23.35 -11.36 13.59
N LYS A 548 -24.16 -11.58 12.54
CA LYS A 548 -23.81 -12.47 11.42
C LYS A 548 -22.58 -11.92 10.66
N PRO A 549 -21.47 -12.66 10.52
CA PRO A 549 -20.35 -12.24 9.68
C PRO A 549 -20.70 -12.29 8.19
N LEU A 550 -20.22 -11.29 7.45
CA LEU A 550 -20.17 -11.21 5.99
C LEU A 550 -18.74 -10.84 5.60
N ILE A 551 -18.14 -11.57 4.66
CA ILE A 551 -16.77 -11.34 4.19
C ILE A 551 -16.81 -10.73 2.79
N VAL A 552 -16.39 -9.48 2.66
CA VAL A 552 -16.23 -8.82 1.36
C VAL A 552 -14.88 -9.20 0.76
N TRP A 553 -14.91 -9.93 -0.35
CA TRP A 553 -13.73 -10.48 -1.02
C TRP A 553 -13.89 -10.42 -2.55
N PRO A 554 -12.86 -10.00 -3.32
CA PRO A 554 -12.91 -10.02 -4.78
C PRO A 554 -13.10 -11.43 -5.35
N THR A 555 -14.02 -11.54 -6.30
CA THR A 555 -14.13 -12.72 -7.16
C THR A 555 -12.99 -12.75 -8.17
N VAL A 556 -12.80 -13.89 -8.83
CA VAL A 556 -11.89 -14.04 -9.97
C VAL A 556 -12.26 -13.07 -11.10
N GLU A 557 -13.54 -12.81 -11.32
CA GLU A 557 -14.01 -11.88 -12.35
C GLU A 557 -13.77 -10.42 -11.95
N ASP A 558 -13.94 -10.04 -10.67
CA ASP A 558 -13.60 -8.71 -10.16
C ASP A 558 -12.12 -8.38 -10.41
N VAL A 559 -11.22 -9.34 -10.11
CA VAL A 559 -9.78 -9.18 -10.36
C VAL A 559 -9.47 -9.14 -11.86
N ARG A 560 -10.02 -10.08 -12.66
CA ARG A 560 -9.82 -10.15 -14.11
C ARG A 560 -10.30 -8.88 -14.85
N CYS A 561 -11.40 -8.29 -14.40
CA CYS A 561 -12.02 -7.09 -14.96
C CYS A 561 -11.55 -5.79 -14.28
N SER A 562 -10.64 -5.87 -13.30
CA SER A 562 -10.07 -4.70 -12.63
C SER A 562 -9.34 -3.77 -13.61
N ILE A 563 -8.92 -2.59 -13.15
CA ILE A 563 -8.05 -1.74 -13.96
C ILE A 563 -6.67 -2.39 -14.18
N GLU A 564 -6.16 -3.20 -13.24
CA GLU A 564 -4.82 -3.82 -13.35
C GLU A 564 -4.85 -5.22 -14.01
N GLY A 565 -6.03 -5.73 -14.37
CA GLY A 565 -6.21 -7.13 -14.76
C GLY A 565 -5.75 -8.09 -13.65
N TYR A 566 -5.20 -9.24 -14.02
CA TYR A 566 -4.72 -10.21 -13.03
C TYR A 566 -3.55 -9.71 -12.17
N ALA A 567 -2.83 -8.65 -12.58
CA ALA A 567 -1.76 -8.06 -11.78
C ALA A 567 -2.26 -7.41 -10.48
N ALA A 568 -3.55 -7.06 -10.37
CA ALA A 568 -4.15 -6.68 -9.08
C ALA A 568 -4.02 -7.78 -8.02
N GLY A 569 -4.10 -9.04 -8.46
CA GLY A 569 -4.11 -10.24 -7.62
C GLY A 569 -2.86 -10.45 -6.76
N SER A 570 -1.71 -9.90 -7.18
CA SER A 570 -0.47 -9.90 -6.38
C SER A 570 -0.60 -9.16 -5.04
N CYS A 571 -1.53 -8.20 -4.95
CA CYS A 571 -1.83 -7.47 -3.71
C CYS A 571 -3.09 -8.00 -3.00
N ILE A 572 -3.63 -9.13 -3.50
CA ILE A 572 -4.66 -9.95 -2.86
C ILE A 572 -4.09 -11.37 -2.55
N PRO A 573 -2.98 -11.50 -1.78
CA PRO A 573 -2.29 -12.79 -1.60
C PRO A 573 -3.04 -13.68 -0.59
N SER A 574 -3.87 -14.58 -1.11
CA SER A 574 -4.53 -15.65 -0.35
C SER A 574 -4.40 -16.98 -1.10
N PRO A 575 -3.80 -18.02 -0.50
CA PRO A 575 -3.67 -19.31 -1.16
C PRO A 575 -4.99 -20.08 -1.20
N GLN A 576 -5.20 -20.88 -2.23
CA GLN A 576 -6.44 -21.63 -2.51
C GLN A 576 -6.89 -22.45 -1.30
N LYS A 577 -5.95 -23.12 -0.61
CA LYS A 577 -6.17 -23.89 0.63
C LYS A 577 -6.67 -23.09 1.84
N ASN A 578 -6.57 -21.76 1.82
CA ASN A 578 -7.18 -20.88 2.82
C ASN A 578 -8.57 -20.41 2.37
N VAL A 579 -8.72 -20.07 1.09
CA VAL A 579 -9.92 -19.47 0.50
C VAL A 579 -11.05 -20.49 0.31
N GLU A 580 -10.73 -21.69 -0.19
CA GLU A 580 -11.74 -22.70 -0.55
C GLU A 580 -12.18 -23.59 0.63
N LYS A 581 -11.87 -23.22 1.88
CA LYS A 581 -12.35 -23.95 3.06
C LYS A 581 -13.87 -23.85 3.16
N ASP A 582 -14.57 -24.98 3.18
CA ASP A 582 -16.03 -25.03 3.00
C ASP A 582 -16.84 -24.18 3.99
N PHE A 583 -16.38 -24.05 5.24
CA PHE A 583 -17.05 -23.21 6.24
C PHE A 583 -17.08 -21.71 5.87
N LEU A 584 -16.21 -21.24 4.96
CA LEU A 584 -16.20 -19.86 4.49
C LEU A 584 -17.27 -19.57 3.44
N ARG A 585 -17.78 -20.59 2.73
CA ARG A 585 -18.76 -20.44 1.63
C ARG A 585 -19.98 -19.61 2.04
N LYS A 586 -20.45 -19.76 3.29
CA LYS A 586 -21.62 -19.07 3.87
C LYS A 586 -21.41 -17.59 4.22
N TYR A 587 -20.21 -17.05 4.05
CA TYR A 587 -19.86 -15.66 4.38
C TYR A 587 -19.54 -14.78 3.15
N TRP A 588 -19.17 -15.37 2.00
CA TRP A 588 -18.64 -14.60 0.87
C TRP A 588 -19.62 -13.57 0.30
N SER A 589 -19.13 -12.36 0.10
CA SER A 589 -19.83 -11.20 -0.43
C SER A 589 -18.93 -10.47 -1.44
N ARG A 590 -19.51 -10.03 -2.56
CA ARG A 590 -18.77 -9.43 -3.69
C ARG A 590 -18.04 -8.15 -3.29
N TRP A 591 -16.88 -7.93 -3.88
CA TRP A 591 -16.31 -6.58 -3.94
C TRP A 591 -17.13 -5.75 -4.91
N LYS A 592 -17.94 -4.83 -4.38
CA LYS A 592 -18.79 -3.95 -5.17
C LYS A 592 -18.78 -2.55 -4.58
N ALA A 593 -18.53 -1.54 -5.39
CA ALA A 593 -18.15 -0.20 -4.98
C ALA A 593 -18.60 0.89 -5.98
N ASP A 594 -19.74 0.68 -6.65
CA ASP A 594 -20.27 1.56 -7.71
C ASP A 594 -20.53 2.98 -7.19
N HIS A 595 -21.01 3.10 -5.95
CA HIS A 595 -21.32 4.36 -5.26
C HIS A 595 -20.09 5.27 -5.01
N VAL A 596 -18.87 4.72 -5.13
CA VAL A 596 -17.61 5.47 -5.12
C VAL A 596 -16.79 5.23 -6.40
N GLY A 597 -17.41 4.63 -7.42
CA GLY A 597 -16.82 4.35 -8.74
C GLY A 597 -15.64 3.38 -8.77
N ARG A 598 -15.47 2.55 -7.73
CA ARG A 598 -14.23 1.78 -7.47
C ARG A 598 -14.32 0.28 -7.69
N CYS A 599 -15.39 -0.24 -8.32
CA CYS A 599 -15.51 -1.67 -8.63
C CYS A 599 -14.26 -2.24 -9.31
N ARG A 600 -13.69 -1.50 -10.28
CA ARG A 600 -12.48 -1.92 -11.00
C ARG A 600 -11.15 -1.63 -10.26
N ALA A 601 -11.14 -0.87 -9.17
CA ALA A 601 -9.94 -0.56 -8.40
C ALA A 601 -9.84 -1.48 -7.19
N MET A 602 -9.07 -2.57 -7.31
CA MET A 602 -9.08 -3.67 -6.33
C MET A 602 -8.73 -3.23 -4.90
N PRO A 603 -9.32 -3.87 -3.87
CA PRO A 603 -9.11 -3.49 -2.48
C PRO A 603 -7.73 -3.91 -1.97
N HIS A 604 -6.96 -2.92 -1.53
CA HIS A 604 -5.88 -3.13 -0.57
C HIS A 604 -6.15 -2.41 0.77
N ILE A 605 -7.24 -1.66 0.88
CA ILE A 605 -7.85 -1.28 2.16
C ILE A 605 -8.26 -2.52 2.96
N LYS A 606 -8.29 -2.42 4.29
CA LYS A 606 -8.89 -3.42 5.19
C LYS A 606 -9.79 -2.68 6.18
N THR A 607 -11.05 -3.11 6.30
CA THR A 607 -12.05 -2.46 7.14
C THR A 607 -13.01 -3.45 7.79
N PHE A 608 -13.45 -3.12 8.99
CA PHE A 608 -14.37 -3.94 9.79
C PHE A 608 -15.48 -3.06 10.35
N THR A 609 -16.73 -3.51 10.37
CA THR A 609 -17.86 -2.68 10.81
C THR A 609 -19.05 -3.53 11.28
N ARG A 610 -19.85 -2.99 12.21
CA ARG A 610 -21.24 -3.42 12.46
C ARG A 610 -22.19 -2.37 11.88
N TYR A 611 -23.27 -2.79 11.23
CA TYR A 611 -24.18 -1.87 10.52
C TYR A 611 -25.64 -2.31 10.56
N ASN A 612 -26.56 -1.38 10.34
CA ASN A 612 -27.96 -1.68 9.99
C ASN A 612 -28.46 -0.69 8.93
N GLY A 613 -28.93 -1.20 7.78
CA GLY A 613 -29.26 -0.39 6.61
C GLY A 613 -28.03 0.39 6.12
N GLN A 614 -28.10 1.72 6.19
CA GLN A 614 -26.98 2.63 5.92
C GLN A 614 -26.40 3.27 7.21
N ASN A 615 -26.91 2.91 8.39
CA ASN A 615 -26.38 3.35 9.69
C ASN A 615 -25.24 2.42 10.13
N ILE A 616 -24.24 2.98 10.78
CA ILE A 616 -23.02 2.28 11.23
C ILE A 616 -22.95 2.34 12.75
N ALA A 617 -22.78 1.19 13.41
CA ALA A 617 -22.59 1.16 14.87
C ALA A 617 -21.16 1.59 15.23
N TRP A 618 -20.19 1.10 14.48
CA TRP A 618 -18.76 1.43 14.59
C TRP A 618 -18.07 1.00 13.30
N PHE A 619 -16.97 1.66 12.93
CA PHE A 619 -16.18 1.37 11.73
C PHE A 619 -14.69 1.38 12.06
N LEU A 620 -13.93 0.44 11.54
CA LEU A 620 -12.48 0.34 11.73
C LEU A 620 -11.78 0.42 10.37
N LEU A 621 -10.83 1.34 10.24
CA LEU A 621 -9.81 1.33 9.19
C LEU A 621 -8.51 0.73 9.77
N THR A 622 -7.88 -0.25 9.12
CA THR A 622 -6.67 -0.89 9.67
C THR A 622 -5.75 -1.49 8.60
N SER A 623 -4.50 -1.80 8.96
CA SER A 623 -3.65 -2.71 8.21
C SER A 623 -4.03 -4.18 8.41
N SER A 624 -4.70 -4.55 9.51
CA SER A 624 -5.00 -5.94 9.88
C SER A 624 -5.83 -6.71 8.84
N ASN A 625 -5.18 -7.62 8.12
CA ASN A 625 -5.83 -8.65 7.31
C ASN A 625 -6.53 -9.70 8.19
N LEU A 626 -7.51 -10.45 7.66
CA LEU A 626 -8.22 -11.48 8.43
C LEU A 626 -7.33 -12.72 8.66
N SER A 627 -6.50 -12.65 9.69
CA SER A 627 -5.57 -13.70 10.08
C SER A 627 -5.30 -13.70 11.59
N LYS A 628 -5.01 -14.91 12.12
CA LYS A 628 -4.52 -15.10 13.49
C LYS A 628 -3.17 -14.41 13.77
N ALA A 629 -2.39 -14.11 12.73
CA ALA A 629 -1.10 -13.44 12.85
C ALA A 629 -1.27 -11.93 13.15
N ALA A 630 -2.18 -11.28 12.42
CA ALA A 630 -2.54 -9.86 12.56
C ALA A 630 -3.39 -9.61 13.81
N TRP A 631 -4.48 -10.37 13.99
CA TRP A 631 -5.48 -10.11 15.02
C TRP A 631 -5.20 -10.80 16.36
N GLY A 632 -4.38 -11.85 16.34
CA GLY A 632 -4.14 -12.74 17.46
C GLY A 632 -5.11 -13.92 17.52
N ALA A 633 -4.77 -14.91 18.36
CA ALA A 633 -5.65 -16.01 18.73
C ALA A 633 -5.46 -16.39 20.20
N LEU A 634 -6.56 -16.79 20.86
CA LEU A 634 -6.57 -17.22 22.25
C LEU A 634 -5.97 -18.63 22.41
N GLN A 635 -5.22 -18.80 23.50
CA GLN A 635 -4.47 -19.99 23.86
C GLN A 635 -4.57 -20.25 25.37
N LYS A 636 -4.12 -21.44 25.81
CA LYS A 636 -4.09 -21.84 27.24
C LYS A 636 -5.44 -21.58 27.93
N ASN A 637 -6.52 -22.17 27.41
CA ASN A 637 -7.89 -21.98 27.92
C ASN A 637 -8.29 -20.50 28.06
N ASN A 638 -7.98 -19.70 27.03
CA ASN A 638 -8.27 -18.26 26.93
C ASN A 638 -7.54 -17.37 27.97
N THR A 639 -6.45 -17.85 28.58
CA THR A 639 -5.59 -17.06 29.50
C THR A 639 -4.42 -16.34 28.82
N GLN A 640 -4.20 -16.61 27.52
CA GLN A 640 -3.11 -16.04 26.72
C GLN A 640 -3.61 -15.66 25.33
N LEU A 641 -3.23 -14.48 24.83
CA LEU A 641 -3.43 -14.03 23.45
C LEU A 641 -2.09 -14.03 22.71
N MET A 642 -1.96 -14.83 21.65
CA MET A 642 -0.74 -14.88 20.83
C MET A 642 -0.94 -14.09 19.54
N ILE A 643 -0.09 -13.10 19.28
CA ILE A 643 -0.05 -12.25 18.08
C ILE A 643 1.32 -12.41 17.42
N ARG A 644 1.40 -12.35 16.08
CA ARG A 644 2.65 -12.48 15.32
C ARG A 644 3.12 -11.20 14.65
N SER A 645 2.20 -10.33 14.23
CA SER A 645 2.49 -9.14 13.43
C SER A 645 2.30 -7.83 14.19
N TYR A 646 3.01 -6.79 13.75
CA TYR A 646 2.63 -5.41 14.06
C TYR A 646 1.56 -4.97 13.07
N GLU A 647 0.43 -4.49 13.58
CA GLU A 647 -0.66 -3.88 12.81
C GLU A 647 -1.12 -2.60 13.51
N LEU A 648 -1.75 -1.70 12.76
CA LEU A 648 -2.35 -0.49 13.32
C LEU A 648 -3.67 -0.14 12.62
N GLY A 649 -4.57 0.50 13.35
CA GLY A 649 -5.87 0.92 12.84
C GLY A 649 -6.57 1.91 13.76
N VAL A 650 -7.62 2.55 13.25
CA VAL A 650 -8.43 3.53 13.97
C VAL A 650 -9.91 3.18 13.91
N LEU A 651 -10.51 3.09 15.08
CA LEU A 651 -11.91 2.78 15.31
C LEU A 651 -12.71 4.09 15.45
N PHE A 652 -13.60 4.31 14.50
CA PHE A 652 -14.63 5.34 14.53
C PHE A 652 -15.79 4.82 15.37
N LEU A 653 -16.20 5.63 16.35
CA LEU A 653 -17.29 5.34 17.29
C LEU A 653 -18.27 6.51 17.27
N PRO A 654 -19.58 6.26 17.46
CA PRO A 654 -20.50 7.27 17.96
C PRO A 654 -19.93 7.85 19.25
N LYS A 655 -19.75 9.16 19.29
CA LYS A 655 -19.26 9.90 20.46
C LYS A 655 -20.24 11.01 20.78
N THR A 656 -20.40 11.29 22.08
CA THR A 656 -20.83 12.62 22.51
C THR A 656 -19.61 13.53 22.39
N LEU A 657 -19.50 14.29 21.32
CA LEU A 657 -18.47 15.31 21.18
C LEU A 657 -18.89 16.54 22.02
N GLN A 658 -17.94 17.04 22.81
CA GLN A 658 -17.91 18.47 23.10
C GLN A 658 -17.37 19.16 21.85
N SER A 659 -17.90 20.31 21.47
CA SER A 659 -17.37 21.06 20.31
C SER A 659 -15.94 21.52 20.62
N VAL A 660 -14.95 20.96 19.91
CA VAL A 660 -13.53 21.34 20.01
C VAL A 660 -13.16 22.15 18.76
N PRO A 661 -12.45 23.30 18.89
CA PRO A 661 -11.98 24.06 17.73
C PRO A 661 -11.15 23.22 16.76
N GLN A 662 -11.38 23.40 15.46
CA GLN A 662 -10.63 22.69 14.42
C GLN A 662 -9.17 23.17 14.38
N PHE A 663 -8.25 22.29 14.76
CA PHE A 663 -6.81 22.54 14.67
C PHE A 663 -6.21 22.04 13.36
N SER A 664 -5.18 22.72 12.85
CA SER A 664 -4.42 22.37 11.66
C SER A 664 -2.93 22.65 11.89
N CYS A 665 -2.07 21.72 11.46
CA CYS A 665 -0.62 21.91 11.45
C CYS A 665 -0.13 22.75 10.28
N THR A 666 -0.94 22.93 9.23
CA THR A 666 -0.52 23.56 7.96
C THR A 666 -1.05 24.97 7.78
N ASP A 667 -2.17 25.32 8.42
CA ASP A 667 -2.81 26.62 8.25
C ASP A 667 -2.28 27.63 9.28
N LYS A 668 -1.59 28.67 8.79
CA LYS A 668 -1.09 29.77 9.65
C LYS A 668 -2.20 30.71 10.14
N SER A 669 -3.38 30.61 9.54
CA SER A 669 -4.58 31.28 10.05
C SER A 669 -5.10 30.54 11.27
N ARG A 670 -5.09 31.19 12.44
CA ARG A 670 -6.11 30.90 13.46
C ARG A 670 -7.45 31.35 12.87
N SER A 671 -8.15 30.42 12.22
CA SER A 671 -9.49 30.69 11.74
C SER A 671 -10.38 31.05 12.92
N ASN A 672 -11.26 32.05 12.76
CA ASN A 672 -12.14 32.54 13.84
C ASN A 672 -13.32 31.57 14.11
N LEU A 673 -13.04 30.27 14.14
CA LEU A 673 -13.98 29.19 14.46
C LEU A 673 -14.18 28.98 15.97
N ASP A 674 -13.48 29.75 16.81
CA ASP A 674 -13.69 29.89 18.27
C ASP A 674 -15.12 30.40 18.64
N LYS A 675 -16.01 30.56 17.67
CA LYS A 675 -17.43 30.90 17.84
C LYS A 675 -18.40 29.70 17.78
N LEU A 676 -17.91 28.47 17.62
CA LEU A 676 -18.72 27.28 17.89
C LEU A 676 -18.98 27.15 19.39
N ALA A 677 -20.21 26.83 19.77
CA ALA A 677 -20.69 26.94 21.16
C ALA A 677 -20.04 25.89 22.09
N LEU A 678 -18.97 26.32 22.77
CA LEU A 678 -18.24 25.53 23.76
C LEU A 678 -19.19 24.97 24.82
N GLY A 679 -19.11 23.66 25.07
CA GLY A 679 -19.90 22.98 26.11
C GLY A 679 -21.23 22.33 25.68
N LYS A 680 -21.66 22.45 24.41
CA LYS A 680 -22.75 21.58 23.90
C LYS A 680 -22.24 20.16 23.62
N ASN A 681 -22.92 19.18 24.20
CA ASN A 681 -22.74 17.75 23.97
C ASN A 681 -23.53 17.32 22.73
N ILE A 682 -22.85 17.08 21.60
CA ILE A 682 -23.45 16.67 20.32
C ILE A 682 -23.19 15.18 20.10
N LYS A 683 -24.22 14.39 19.77
CA LYS A 683 -24.05 12.95 19.49
C LYS A 683 -23.68 12.73 18.03
N THR A 684 -22.55 12.09 17.73
CA THR A 684 -22.24 11.74 16.33
C THR A 684 -22.96 10.46 15.89
N LYS A 685 -23.62 10.52 14.73
CA LYS A 685 -24.27 9.38 14.08
C LYS A 685 -23.46 8.96 12.86
N LEU A 686 -22.86 7.76 12.91
CA LEU A 686 -22.06 7.24 11.81
C LEU A 686 -22.97 6.64 10.73
N VAL A 687 -22.77 7.03 9.47
CA VAL A 687 -23.55 6.53 8.32
C VAL A 687 -22.68 6.37 7.07
N THR A 688 -23.16 5.68 6.03
CA THR A 688 -22.48 5.63 4.72
C THR A 688 -22.74 6.89 3.89
N LEU A 689 -21.97 7.10 2.82
CA LEU A 689 -22.29 8.08 1.76
C LEU A 689 -23.66 7.85 1.10
N CYS A 690 -24.21 6.63 1.16
CA CYS A 690 -25.50 6.28 0.54
C CYS A 690 -26.71 6.53 1.46
N TRP A 691 -26.50 7.10 2.65
CA TRP A 691 -27.56 7.41 3.60
C TRP A 691 -28.40 8.62 3.12
N LYS A 692 -29.67 8.36 2.80
CA LYS A 692 -30.68 9.35 2.36
C LYS A 692 -31.63 9.77 3.49
N GLY A 693 -31.16 9.75 4.73
CA GLY A 693 -31.95 10.23 5.86
C GLY A 693 -32.03 11.76 5.88
N ASP A 694 -32.98 12.26 6.65
CA ASP A 694 -33.24 13.68 6.80
C ASP A 694 -32.34 14.27 7.91
N GLU A 695 -31.58 15.31 7.60
CA GLU A 695 -30.66 15.95 8.56
C GLU A 695 -31.38 16.91 9.52
N GLU A 696 -32.55 17.44 9.14
CA GLU A 696 -33.24 18.48 9.91
C GLU A 696 -34.06 17.90 11.09
N LYS A 697 -34.20 16.57 11.16
CA LYS A 697 -35.07 15.87 12.13
C LYS A 697 -34.46 15.60 13.51
N ASP A 698 -33.15 15.77 13.71
CA ASP A 698 -32.51 15.67 15.03
C ASP A 698 -31.37 16.69 15.20
N PRO A 699 -31.67 17.93 15.62
CA PRO A 699 -30.66 18.97 15.88
C PRO A 699 -29.78 18.68 17.11
N SER A 700 -29.89 17.52 17.75
CA SER A 700 -28.97 17.04 18.80
C SER A 700 -27.90 16.06 18.27
N ALA A 701 -28.01 15.63 17.01
CA ALA A 701 -27.13 14.62 16.40
C ALA A 701 -26.42 15.12 15.13
N GLU A 702 -25.11 14.92 15.06
CA GLU A 702 -24.26 15.27 13.92
C GLU A 702 -24.01 14.06 13.02
N VAL A 703 -24.38 14.16 11.73
CA VAL A 703 -24.32 13.03 10.77
C VAL A 703 -22.93 12.91 10.15
N VAL A 704 -22.14 11.94 10.62
CA VAL A 704 -20.80 11.64 10.11
C VAL A 704 -20.88 10.62 9.00
N ARG A 705 -20.79 11.08 7.75
CA ARG A 705 -20.73 10.23 6.56
C ARG A 705 -19.33 9.66 6.37
N LEU A 706 -19.20 8.34 6.46
CA LEU A 706 -17.95 7.62 6.20
C LEU A 706 -17.93 7.12 4.74
N PRO A 707 -16.84 7.37 3.97
CA PRO A 707 -16.65 6.79 2.65
C PRO A 707 -16.29 5.30 2.73
N VAL A 708 -17.27 4.48 3.14
CA VAL A 708 -17.15 3.02 3.13
C VAL A 708 -16.86 2.55 1.69
N PRO A 709 -15.76 1.79 1.48
CA PRO A 709 -15.22 1.57 0.13
C PRO A 709 -16.00 0.53 -0.69
N TYR A 710 -17.03 -0.10 -0.12
CA TYR A 710 -17.91 -1.08 -0.75
C TYR A 710 -19.38 -0.80 -0.41
N GLN A 711 -20.28 -1.38 -1.20
CA GLN A 711 -21.72 -1.30 -1.02
C GLN A 711 -22.14 -1.93 0.32
N VAL A 712 -22.98 -1.21 1.06
CA VAL A 712 -23.66 -1.70 2.26
C VAL A 712 -25.18 -1.71 1.97
N PRO A 713 -25.93 -2.77 2.31
CA PRO A 713 -25.44 -4.10 2.70
C PRO A 713 -24.60 -4.74 1.56
N PRO A 714 -23.60 -5.58 1.88
CA PRO A 714 -22.87 -6.34 0.88
C PRO A 714 -23.77 -7.31 0.11
N GLN A 715 -23.53 -7.44 -1.20
CA GLN A 715 -24.16 -8.47 -2.04
C GLN A 715 -23.45 -9.80 -1.81
N LEU A 716 -24.17 -10.85 -1.40
CA LEU A 716 -23.62 -12.21 -1.29
C LEU A 716 -23.12 -12.73 -2.64
N TYR A 717 -22.20 -13.70 -2.60
CA TYR A 717 -21.80 -14.47 -3.78
C TYR A 717 -22.99 -15.25 -4.36
N GLY A 718 -23.12 -15.26 -5.68
CA GLY A 718 -23.99 -16.14 -6.45
C GLY A 718 -23.32 -17.49 -6.80
N PRO A 719 -24.03 -18.41 -7.47
CA PRO A 719 -23.51 -19.76 -7.77
C PRO A 719 -22.20 -19.78 -8.57
N GLU A 720 -22.05 -18.85 -9.52
CA GLU A 720 -20.88 -18.76 -10.41
C GLU A 720 -19.69 -17.98 -9.82
N ASP A 721 -19.82 -17.42 -8.61
CA ASP A 721 -18.79 -16.56 -8.03
C ASP A 721 -17.66 -17.37 -7.40
N VAL A 722 -16.56 -17.50 -8.13
CA VAL A 722 -15.30 -18.05 -7.62
C VAL A 722 -14.54 -16.95 -6.86
N PRO A 723 -14.17 -17.13 -5.57
CA PRO A 723 -13.33 -16.18 -4.85
C PRO A 723 -11.90 -16.19 -5.41
N TRP A 724 -11.22 -15.03 -5.42
CA TRP A 724 -9.83 -14.96 -5.86
C TRP A 724 -8.88 -15.73 -4.93
N SER A 725 -7.98 -16.54 -5.52
CA SER A 725 -6.79 -17.09 -4.87
C SER A 725 -5.56 -16.98 -5.78
N TRP A 726 -4.47 -16.46 -5.23
CA TRP A 726 -3.27 -16.05 -6.00
C TRP A 726 -2.46 -17.19 -6.63
N ASP A 727 -2.63 -18.42 -6.16
CA ASP A 727 -1.88 -19.63 -6.54
C ASP A 727 -2.68 -20.58 -7.46
N ARG A 728 -3.95 -20.26 -7.73
CA ARG A 728 -4.80 -20.99 -8.66
C ARG A 728 -4.58 -20.48 -10.09
N ARG A 729 -4.59 -21.39 -11.08
CA ARG A 729 -4.45 -21.03 -12.51
C ARG A 729 -5.79 -20.55 -13.08
N TYR A 730 -5.77 -19.44 -13.83
CA TYR A 730 -6.91 -18.87 -14.53
C TYR A 730 -6.57 -18.62 -16.01
N THR A 731 -7.31 -19.26 -16.92
CA THR A 731 -7.02 -19.28 -18.37
C THR A 731 -7.88 -18.35 -19.22
N LYS A 732 -8.98 -17.81 -18.66
CA LYS A 732 -9.78 -16.74 -19.27
C LYS A 732 -8.93 -15.48 -19.31
N LYS A 733 -8.79 -14.82 -20.46
CA LYS A 733 -7.96 -13.62 -20.60
C LYS A 733 -8.48 -12.45 -19.76
N ASP A 734 -7.59 -11.66 -19.17
CA ASP A 734 -7.91 -10.38 -18.54
C ASP A 734 -8.04 -9.22 -19.54
N VAL A 735 -8.26 -8.02 -19.02
CA VAL A 735 -8.33 -6.76 -19.80
C VAL A 735 -7.05 -6.41 -20.57
N TYR A 736 -5.92 -7.10 -20.34
CA TYR A 736 -4.66 -6.98 -21.08
C TYR A 736 -4.35 -8.23 -21.91
N GLY A 737 -5.37 -9.06 -22.17
CA GLY A 737 -5.22 -10.30 -22.93
C GLY A 737 -4.41 -11.39 -22.21
N SER A 738 -4.05 -11.19 -20.95
CA SER A 738 -3.15 -12.02 -20.15
C SER A 738 -3.90 -13.10 -19.37
N VAL A 739 -3.18 -14.16 -19.00
CA VAL A 739 -3.67 -15.25 -18.13
C VAL A 739 -2.90 -15.25 -16.81
N TRP A 740 -3.36 -16.02 -15.82
CA TRP A 740 -2.72 -16.08 -14.50
C TRP A 740 -2.34 -17.53 -14.09
N PRO A 741 -1.13 -17.75 -13.54
CA PRO A 741 0.01 -16.85 -13.61
C PRO A 741 0.38 -16.55 -15.08
N ARG A 742 1.04 -15.41 -15.33
CA ARG A 742 1.48 -15.07 -16.69
C ARG A 742 2.42 -16.17 -17.19
N HIS A 743 2.18 -16.66 -18.41
CA HIS A 743 3.17 -17.48 -19.10
C HIS A 743 4.37 -16.58 -19.46
N GLY A 744 5.55 -16.97 -18.99
CA GLY A 744 6.81 -16.23 -19.14
C GLY A 744 7.62 -16.65 -20.36
#